data_AF-A0AAN6MUS6-F1
#
_entry.id   AF-A0AAN6MUS6-F1
#
_cell.length_a   1.000
_cell.length_b   1.000
_cell.length_c   1.000
_cell.angle_alpha   90.00
_cell.angle_beta   90.00
_cell.angle_gamma   90.00
#
_symmetry.space_group_name_H-M   'P 1'
#
loop_
_entity.id
_entity.type
_entity.pdbx_description
1 polymer ?
#
loop_
_entity_poly.entity_id
_entity_poly.type
_entity_poly.pdbx_seq_one_letter_code
_entity_poly.pdbx_strand_id
1 'polypeptide(L)'
;MHHPLALLPLALLPFTTTTSAEPVRIPPQQQQNNNELIAVPRALPDAPSGGYAPAQVPCPATKPSIRRADVLSKNETDWLAKRRPITVDPMIDFLKRANIEGFDAEAYIKKVADGVKDLPNIAIAVSGGGYRALMNGAGFVAAADSRTTDSTAAGGIGGLLQATTYFSGLSGGGWLVTSIYANNYSSVQTLRDGHKGSSIWDFDNSIFKGPDLPGILDTARYWKDVAGQVKDKITAGFDASITDYWGRALSFQLVDAPDGGPAYTFSSISEGGDFSNARAPFPILVADGRAPGEKIISLNATVYEFNPFEMGSWDPTTFGFAPIRYLASNFSGGVIPSGGKCVRGFDSVSYVFGTSSSLFNAFLLQNISSVSGVPDFLLNAATDLLEGLDKDKNDIAVYAPNPFLGWNNDTNPSADALQLDLVDGGMDLQNIPLHPLIQPARAVDVIFAVDSSADTTFSWPNGTALRATYDRTHGAIANGTLFPPVPDDVTFVALGLNNRPTFFGCDVKNFTLSAGQTVPPLVVYVPNAPYSAVSNFSTFKPSYTDEERNGMIRNGYDAGTQGNATLDARWPACVACAVMSRSWARTGTAVPAECSSCFERYCWNGTTVGSNAGIVSGAGGEEYQPAFKIGGGDVSTKSAAAGGFGVGRSVWALLVGLVVAVVVL
;
A
#
# COMPACT_ATOMS: atom_id res chain seq x y z
N MET A 1 7.64 57.09 61.74
CA MET A 1 7.34 58.37 61.08
C MET A 1 6.33 58.10 59.98
N HIS A 2 5.22 58.84 60.01
CA HIS A 2 4.04 58.84 59.13
C HIS A 2 3.17 57.56 59.02
N HIS A 3 2.25 57.47 60.00
CA HIS A 3 0.85 57.01 59.92
C HIS A 3 0.01 57.80 58.86
N PRO A 4 -1.30 57.51 58.59
CA PRO A 4 -2.24 56.64 59.34
C PRO A 4 -3.36 55.84 58.58
N LEU A 5 -4.07 55.01 59.38
CA LEU A 5 -5.55 54.76 59.47
C LEU A 5 -6.31 54.14 58.26
N ALA A 6 -7.28 53.23 58.40
CA ALA A 6 -8.27 53.06 59.48
C ALA A 6 -8.81 51.62 59.63
N LEU A 7 -9.24 51.32 60.87
CA LEU A 7 -9.96 50.13 61.38
C LEU A 7 -11.49 50.22 61.17
N LEU A 8 -12.26 49.11 61.04
CA LEU A 8 -13.12 48.39 62.03
C LEU A 8 -14.43 47.94 61.27
N PRO A 9 -15.36 47.10 61.79
CA PRO A 9 -15.23 45.76 62.38
C PRO A 9 -16.38 44.76 62.01
N LEU A 10 -16.27 43.57 62.62
CA LEU A 10 -17.21 42.45 62.81
C LEU A 10 -18.73 42.68 62.63
N ALA A 11 -19.39 41.66 62.07
CA ALA A 11 -20.64 41.12 62.62
C ALA A 11 -20.72 39.59 62.41
N LEU A 12 -20.76 38.86 63.53
CA LEU A 12 -21.14 37.46 63.66
C LEU A 12 -22.67 37.31 63.48
N LEU A 13 -23.14 36.18 62.96
CA LEU A 13 -24.14 35.34 63.64
C LEU A 13 -24.17 33.92 63.02
N PRO A 14 -24.44 32.88 63.83
CA PRO A 14 -24.31 31.45 63.48
C PRO A 14 -25.66 30.85 63.06
N PHE A 15 -25.66 29.64 62.49
CA PHE A 15 -26.31 28.47 63.08
C PHE A 15 -26.15 27.24 62.16
N THR A 16 -25.82 26.14 62.83
CA THR A 16 -25.72 24.76 62.39
C THR A 16 -27.02 24.20 61.81
N THR A 17 -26.95 23.34 60.79
CA THR A 17 -27.22 21.88 60.90
C THR A 17 -27.12 21.18 59.53
N THR A 18 -26.10 20.33 59.42
CA THR A 18 -26.10 18.97 58.82
C THR A 18 -27.10 18.63 57.70
N THR A 19 -26.58 18.45 56.49
CA THR A 19 -26.88 17.29 55.63
C THR A 19 -25.65 16.98 54.78
N SER A 20 -25.24 15.71 54.78
CA SER A 20 -24.14 15.17 54.00
C SER A 20 -24.51 15.19 52.51
N ALA A 21 -23.70 15.86 51.70
CA ALA A 21 -23.66 15.70 50.25
C ALA A 21 -22.21 15.42 49.87
N GLU A 22 -21.99 14.32 49.14
CA GLU A 22 -20.68 13.88 48.65
C GLU A 22 -19.99 14.99 47.85
N PRO A 23 -18.67 15.18 48.02
CA PRO A 23 -17.92 16.09 47.16
C PRO A 23 -17.84 15.49 45.74
N VAL A 24 -18.35 16.26 44.78
CA VAL A 24 -18.11 16.07 43.35
C VAL A 24 -16.60 15.90 43.12
N ARG A 25 -16.18 14.71 42.68
CA ARG A 25 -14.81 14.48 42.21
C ARG A 25 -14.64 15.21 40.87
N ILE A 26 -14.00 16.36 40.93
CA ILE A 26 -13.40 17.00 39.75
C ILE A 26 -12.22 16.11 39.32
N PRO A 27 -12.20 15.57 38.08
CA PRO A 27 -11.05 14.82 37.60
C PRO A 27 -9.80 15.70 37.60
N PRO A 28 -8.61 15.19 37.95
CA PRO A 28 -7.40 15.99 37.95
C PRO A 28 -7.13 16.49 36.53
N GLN A 29 -6.96 17.80 36.37
CA GLN A 29 -6.33 18.36 35.18
C GLN A 29 -4.95 17.71 35.05
N GLN A 30 -4.78 16.87 34.04
CA GLN A 30 -3.46 16.40 33.64
C GLN A 30 -2.67 17.63 33.18
N GLN A 31 -1.65 17.96 33.98
CA GLN A 31 -0.60 18.88 33.60
C GLN A 31 -0.07 18.47 32.22
N GLN A 32 -0.09 19.42 31.29
CA GLN A 32 0.66 19.36 30.04
C GLN A 32 2.15 19.21 30.38
N ASN A 33 2.61 17.97 30.45
CA ASN A 33 4.03 17.70 30.32
C ASN A 33 4.36 17.83 28.84
N ASN A 34 5.16 18.85 28.53
CA ASN A 34 5.93 18.93 27.31
C ASN A 34 6.77 17.65 27.19
N ASN A 35 6.26 16.65 26.48
CA ASN A 35 7.08 15.53 26.05
C ASN A 35 8.03 16.07 24.99
N GLU A 36 9.29 16.28 25.39
CA GLU A 36 10.39 16.00 24.50
C GLU A 36 10.09 14.67 23.80
N LEU A 37 10.12 14.67 22.47
CA LEU A 37 10.00 13.51 21.63
C LEU A 37 11.06 12.49 22.07
N ILE A 38 10.70 11.58 22.97
CA ILE A 38 11.45 10.37 23.23
C ILE A 38 11.56 9.70 21.85
N ALA A 39 12.79 9.61 21.33
CA ALA A 39 13.09 8.94 20.08
C ALA A 39 12.66 7.46 20.20
N VAL A 40 11.42 7.18 19.81
CA VAL A 40 10.93 5.82 19.63
C VAL A 40 11.70 5.22 18.45
N PRO A 41 12.21 3.98 18.54
CA PRO A 41 13.03 3.40 17.47
C PRO A 41 12.21 3.31 16.18
N ARG A 42 12.62 4.09 15.17
CA ARG A 42 12.12 4.05 13.78
C ARG A 42 12.44 2.70 13.14
N ALA A 43 12.05 2.48 11.88
CA ALA A 43 12.76 1.46 11.10
C ALA A 43 14.27 1.76 11.22
N LEU A 44 15.07 0.76 11.55
CA LEU A 44 16.43 1.02 11.99
C LEU A 44 17.35 1.24 10.78
N PRO A 45 18.31 2.18 10.84
CA PRO A 45 19.42 2.23 9.90
C PRO A 45 20.31 0.99 10.10
N ASP A 46 19.97 -0.09 9.43
CA ASP A 46 20.55 -1.43 9.64
C ASP A 46 21.55 -1.86 8.56
N ALA A 47 21.73 -1.04 7.50
CA ALA A 47 22.75 -1.30 6.49
C ALA A 47 24.16 -1.26 7.13
N PRO A 48 25.01 -2.30 7.01
CA PRO A 48 26.29 -2.36 7.70
C PRO A 48 27.31 -1.31 7.25
N SER A 49 27.14 -0.74 6.06
CA SER A 49 27.97 0.36 5.56
C SER A 49 27.64 1.70 6.23
N GLY A 50 26.51 1.80 6.94
CA GLY A 50 25.95 3.07 7.42
C GLY A 50 25.36 3.94 6.31
N GLY A 51 25.31 3.46 5.06
CA GLY A 51 24.79 4.18 3.90
C GLY A 51 24.09 3.23 2.93
N TYR A 52 24.01 3.63 1.65
CA TYR A 52 23.27 2.88 0.62
C TYR A 52 24.00 1.64 0.11
N ALA A 53 25.34 1.63 0.20
CA ALA A 53 26.15 0.52 -0.31
C ALA A 53 25.89 -0.78 0.47
N PRO A 54 25.59 -1.91 -0.20
CA PRO A 54 25.57 -3.21 0.46
C PRO A 54 26.97 -3.61 0.91
N ALA A 55 27.05 -4.50 1.90
CA ALA A 55 28.31 -4.97 2.43
C ALA A 55 28.32 -6.49 2.63
N GLN A 56 29.47 -7.12 2.36
CA GLN A 56 29.70 -8.50 2.74
C GLN A 56 29.87 -8.61 4.26
N VAL A 57 29.18 -9.57 4.85
CA VAL A 57 29.20 -9.88 6.28
C VAL A 57 29.40 -11.39 6.50
N PRO A 58 29.87 -11.79 7.69
CA PRO A 58 29.78 -13.18 8.10
C PRO A 58 28.33 -13.66 8.05
N CYS A 59 28.09 -14.84 7.49
CA CYS A 59 26.78 -15.47 7.56
C CYS A 59 26.45 -15.87 9.01
N PRO A 60 25.15 -15.91 9.38
CA PRO A 60 24.74 -16.51 10.65
C PRO A 60 25.15 -17.99 10.72
N ALA A 61 25.19 -18.53 11.94
CA ALA A 61 25.63 -19.91 12.20
C ALA A 61 24.83 -20.94 11.38
N THR A 62 23.51 -20.77 11.33
CA THR A 62 22.64 -21.46 10.37
C THR A 62 22.60 -20.63 9.10
N LYS A 63 23.21 -21.11 8.02
CA LYS A 63 23.25 -20.36 6.77
C LYS A 63 21.84 -20.17 6.20
N PRO A 64 21.54 -18.98 5.66
CA PRO A 64 20.31 -18.74 4.91
C PRO A 64 20.20 -19.66 3.69
N SER A 65 18.97 -20.03 3.34
CA SER A 65 18.63 -20.81 2.14
C SER A 65 17.31 -20.31 1.56
N ILE A 66 17.06 -20.62 0.29
CA ILE A 66 15.76 -20.40 -0.34
C ILE A 66 14.74 -21.33 0.31
N ARG A 67 13.62 -20.76 0.75
CA ARG A 67 12.48 -21.49 1.29
C ARG A 67 11.54 -21.83 0.14
N ARG A 68 11.05 -23.06 0.09
CA ARG A 68 9.98 -23.47 -0.83
C ARG A 68 8.65 -22.80 -0.47
N ALA A 69 7.89 -22.36 -1.48
CA ALA A 69 6.65 -21.59 -1.30
C ALA A 69 5.39 -22.43 -1.01
N ASP A 70 5.52 -23.63 -0.45
CA ASP A 70 4.37 -24.50 -0.11
C ASP A 70 3.75 -24.21 1.26
N VAL A 71 4.42 -23.40 2.08
CA VAL A 71 3.95 -22.96 3.41
C VAL A 71 4.36 -21.51 3.66
N LEU A 72 3.81 -20.86 4.70
CA LEU A 72 4.35 -19.59 5.18
C LEU A 72 5.74 -19.78 5.80
N SER A 73 6.57 -18.73 5.81
CA SER A 73 7.82 -18.79 6.58
C SER A 73 7.56 -18.93 8.07
N LYS A 74 8.54 -19.48 8.79
CA LYS A 74 8.50 -19.54 10.25
C LYS A 74 8.35 -18.14 10.85
N ASN A 75 9.02 -17.13 10.29
CA ASN A 75 8.96 -15.76 10.78
C ASN A 75 7.55 -15.16 10.63
N GLU A 76 6.89 -15.36 9.48
CA GLU A 76 5.49 -14.92 9.30
C GLU A 76 4.57 -15.68 10.27
N THR A 77 4.75 -16.99 10.42
CA THR A 77 3.93 -17.82 11.34
C THR A 77 4.10 -17.42 12.81
N ASP A 78 5.33 -17.20 13.27
CA ASP A 78 5.64 -16.74 14.63
C ASP A 78 5.06 -15.34 14.87
N TRP A 79 5.10 -14.47 13.85
CA TRP A 79 4.51 -13.14 13.92
C TRP A 79 2.98 -13.21 13.97
N LEU A 80 2.35 -14.07 13.18
CA LEU A 80 0.90 -14.29 13.19
C LEU A 80 0.40 -14.78 14.54
N ALA A 81 1.17 -15.63 15.23
CA ALA A 81 0.85 -16.10 16.58
C ALA A 81 0.75 -14.94 17.60
N LYS A 82 1.41 -13.80 17.33
CA LYS A 82 1.25 -12.55 18.11
C LYS A 82 0.17 -11.64 17.55
N ARG A 83 0.10 -11.49 16.22
CA ARG A 83 -0.83 -10.56 15.55
C ARG A 83 -2.28 -10.94 15.80
N ARG A 84 -2.64 -12.21 15.56
CA ARG A 84 -4.04 -12.64 15.54
C ARG A 84 -4.75 -12.45 16.89
N PRO A 85 -4.11 -12.65 18.05
CA PRO A 85 -4.68 -12.25 19.34
C PRO A 85 -4.83 -10.73 19.52
N ILE A 86 -3.84 -9.93 19.07
CA ILE A 86 -3.85 -8.46 19.24
C ILE A 86 -4.95 -7.79 18.39
N THR A 87 -5.38 -8.40 17.28
CA THR A 87 -6.47 -7.83 16.47
C THR A 87 -7.86 -7.97 17.11
N VAL A 88 -8.02 -8.77 18.17
CA VAL A 88 -9.31 -9.05 18.81
C VAL A 88 -9.96 -7.80 19.40
N ASP A 89 -9.26 -7.07 20.27
CA ASP A 89 -9.83 -5.89 20.94
C ASP A 89 -10.15 -4.76 19.94
N PRO A 90 -9.24 -4.37 19.00
CA PRO A 90 -9.58 -3.40 17.97
C PRO A 90 -10.75 -3.83 17.08
N MET A 91 -10.88 -5.13 16.78
CA MET A 91 -11.99 -5.67 16.01
C MET A 91 -13.30 -5.56 16.78
N ILE A 92 -13.33 -5.92 18.08
CA ILE A 92 -14.51 -5.73 18.93
C ILE A 92 -14.91 -4.26 18.95
N ASP A 93 -13.96 -3.36 19.21
CA ASP A 93 -14.21 -1.92 19.30
C ASP A 93 -14.79 -1.36 17.99
N PHE A 94 -14.22 -1.76 16.85
CA PHE A 94 -14.71 -1.42 15.53
C PHE A 94 -16.14 -1.95 15.29
N LEU A 95 -16.38 -3.23 15.54
CA LEU A 95 -17.68 -3.86 15.30
C LEU A 95 -18.78 -3.33 16.23
N LYS A 96 -18.46 -3.00 17.48
CA LYS A 96 -19.40 -2.36 18.42
C LYS A 96 -19.85 -1.00 17.93
N ARG A 97 -18.94 -0.19 17.38
CA ARG A 97 -19.28 1.11 16.78
C ARG A 97 -20.11 0.96 15.50
N ALA A 98 -19.84 -0.08 14.71
CA ALA A 98 -20.64 -0.39 13.52
C ALA A 98 -22.08 -0.79 13.84
N ASN A 99 -22.33 -1.30 15.06
CA ASN A 99 -23.66 -1.52 15.65
C ASN A 99 -24.62 -2.32 14.74
N ILE A 100 -24.22 -3.53 14.35
CA ILE A 100 -25.06 -4.44 13.56
C ILE A 100 -26.32 -4.81 14.36
N GLU A 101 -27.50 -4.44 13.86
CA GLU A 101 -28.77 -4.64 14.52
C GLU A 101 -29.04 -6.13 14.77
N GLY A 102 -29.39 -6.45 16.02
CA GLY A 102 -29.72 -7.83 16.43
C GLY A 102 -28.52 -8.78 16.53
N PHE A 103 -27.28 -8.28 16.45
CA PHE A 103 -26.07 -9.10 16.54
C PHE A 103 -25.10 -8.59 17.61
N ASP A 104 -24.82 -9.42 18.61
CA ASP A 104 -23.80 -9.12 19.62
C ASP A 104 -22.41 -9.49 19.10
N ALA A 105 -21.77 -8.52 18.43
CA ALA A 105 -20.45 -8.69 17.85
C ALA A 105 -19.36 -8.95 18.90
N GLU A 106 -19.47 -8.35 20.08
CA GLU A 106 -18.49 -8.54 21.16
C GLU A 106 -18.54 -9.98 21.70
N ALA A 107 -19.73 -10.46 22.03
CA ALA A 107 -19.90 -11.83 22.50
C ALA A 107 -19.47 -12.85 21.43
N TYR A 108 -19.79 -12.59 20.16
CA TYR A 108 -19.37 -13.45 19.07
C TYR A 108 -17.85 -13.52 18.93
N ILE A 109 -17.16 -12.37 18.83
CA ILE A 109 -15.71 -12.35 18.65
C ILE A 109 -15.00 -12.99 19.84
N LYS A 110 -15.43 -12.70 21.08
CA LYS A 110 -14.88 -13.37 22.28
C LYS A 110 -15.06 -14.88 22.24
N LYS A 111 -16.19 -15.38 21.72
CA LYS A 111 -16.45 -16.82 21.57
C LYS A 111 -15.51 -17.47 20.55
N VAL A 112 -15.22 -16.80 19.43
CA VAL A 112 -14.38 -17.37 18.36
C VAL A 112 -12.89 -17.05 18.51
N ALA A 113 -12.51 -16.16 19.43
CA ALA A 113 -11.13 -15.72 19.62
C ALA A 113 -10.17 -16.86 19.99
N ASP A 114 -10.62 -17.82 20.80
CA ASP A 114 -9.83 -19.01 21.16
C ASP A 114 -9.53 -19.89 19.94
N GLY A 115 -10.47 -19.94 18.99
CA GLY A 115 -10.31 -20.61 17.71
C GLY A 115 -9.79 -19.62 16.67
N VAL A 116 -8.51 -19.25 16.71
CA VAL A 116 -7.89 -18.23 15.80
C VAL A 116 -8.27 -18.39 14.32
N LYS A 117 -8.52 -19.63 13.86
CA LYS A 117 -9.01 -19.94 12.51
C LYS A 117 -10.40 -19.37 12.18
N ASP A 118 -11.25 -19.17 13.18
CA ASP A 118 -12.62 -18.69 13.06
C ASP A 118 -12.72 -17.17 13.26
N LEU A 119 -11.66 -16.52 13.77
CA LEU A 119 -11.54 -15.06 13.75
C LEU A 119 -11.47 -14.55 12.30
N PRO A 120 -12.16 -13.43 11.97
CA PRO A 120 -11.95 -12.73 10.71
C PRO A 120 -10.47 -12.41 10.46
N ASN A 121 -10.02 -12.65 9.23
CA ASN A 121 -8.69 -12.28 8.77
C ASN A 121 -8.78 -11.18 7.70
N ILE A 122 -8.41 -9.96 8.07
CA ILE A 122 -8.64 -8.76 7.24
C ILE A 122 -7.35 -8.40 6.51
N ALA A 123 -7.45 -8.01 5.24
CA ALA A 123 -6.36 -7.41 4.48
C ALA A 123 -6.77 -6.11 3.79
N ILE A 124 -5.79 -5.25 3.53
CA ILE A 124 -5.93 -4.03 2.75
C ILE A 124 -4.94 -4.10 1.59
N ALA A 125 -5.38 -3.76 0.37
CA ALA A 125 -4.53 -3.66 -0.81
C ALA A 125 -4.69 -2.27 -1.44
N VAL A 126 -3.58 -1.58 -1.70
CA VAL A 126 -3.56 -0.25 -2.34
C VAL A 126 -2.87 -0.35 -3.69
N SER A 127 -3.58 0.11 -4.73
CA SER A 127 -3.13 0.00 -6.13
C SER A 127 -1.89 0.84 -6.46
N GLY A 128 -1.36 0.64 -7.66
CA GLY A 128 -0.43 1.56 -8.31
C GLY A 128 -1.09 2.81 -8.88
N GLY A 129 -0.27 3.75 -9.35
CA GLY A 129 -0.71 5.05 -9.89
C GLY A 129 0.04 6.27 -9.35
N GLY A 130 1.32 6.11 -8.96
CA GLY A 130 2.17 7.20 -8.47
C GLY A 130 1.59 7.95 -7.26
N TYR A 131 1.82 9.26 -7.18
CA TYR A 131 1.32 10.10 -6.09
C TYR A 131 -0.21 10.08 -5.96
N ARG A 132 -0.94 9.90 -7.06
CA ARG A 132 -2.40 9.74 -7.01
C ARG A 132 -2.79 8.56 -6.16
N ALA A 133 -2.17 7.40 -6.39
CA ALA A 133 -2.46 6.19 -5.64
C ALA A 133 -2.00 6.29 -4.19
N LEU A 134 -0.83 6.91 -3.94
CA LEU A 134 -0.36 7.20 -2.59
C LEU A 134 -1.41 8.00 -1.82
N MET A 135 -1.87 9.13 -2.35
CA MET A 135 -2.76 10.05 -1.63
C MET A 135 -4.19 9.53 -1.50
N ASN A 136 -4.75 8.91 -2.55
CA ASN A 136 -6.08 8.31 -2.47
C ASN A 136 -6.08 7.11 -1.50
N GLY A 137 -5.06 6.25 -1.57
CA GLY A 137 -4.84 5.17 -0.62
C GLY A 137 -4.63 5.68 0.81
N ALA A 138 -3.87 6.76 0.98
CA ALA A 138 -3.64 7.39 2.27
C ALA A 138 -4.95 7.86 2.91
N GLY A 139 -5.87 8.40 2.11
CA GLY A 139 -7.22 8.74 2.57
C GLY A 139 -7.97 7.55 3.16
N PHE A 140 -8.01 6.42 2.44
CA PHE A 140 -8.65 5.20 2.95
C PHE A 140 -7.98 4.68 4.22
N VAL A 141 -6.64 4.65 4.25
CA VAL A 141 -5.88 4.22 5.43
C VAL A 141 -6.14 5.14 6.61
N ALA A 142 -6.20 6.45 6.41
CA ALA A 142 -6.54 7.42 7.45
C ALA A 142 -7.96 7.18 8.01
N ALA A 143 -8.93 6.84 7.15
CA ALA A 143 -10.28 6.48 7.58
C ALA A 143 -10.31 5.18 8.41
N ALA A 144 -9.50 4.19 8.05
CA ALA A 144 -9.40 2.91 8.75
C ALA A 144 -8.58 2.97 10.05
N ASP A 145 -7.70 3.96 10.20
CA ASP A 145 -6.76 4.09 11.32
C ASP A 145 -7.40 4.83 12.51
N SER A 146 -7.54 4.18 13.66
CA SER A 146 -8.07 4.80 14.88
C SER A 146 -7.19 5.92 15.45
N ARG A 147 -5.96 6.08 14.97
CA ARG A 147 -5.04 7.14 15.38
C ARG A 147 -5.31 8.46 14.65
N THR A 148 -6.03 8.42 13.54
CA THR A 148 -6.46 9.61 12.81
C THR A 148 -7.55 10.32 13.60
N THR A 149 -7.45 11.65 13.72
CA THR A 149 -8.49 12.45 14.37
C THR A 149 -9.86 12.18 13.73
N ASP A 150 -10.87 11.99 14.58
CA ASP A 150 -12.28 11.75 14.22
C ASP A 150 -12.60 10.46 13.43
N SER A 151 -11.64 9.58 13.13
CA SER A 151 -11.91 8.35 12.37
C SER A 151 -12.80 7.34 13.12
N THR A 152 -12.88 7.44 14.45
CA THR A 152 -13.77 6.62 15.31
C THR A 152 -15.07 7.32 15.67
N ALA A 153 -15.34 8.52 15.14
CA ALA A 153 -16.62 9.19 15.33
C ALA A 153 -17.75 8.45 14.57
N ALA A 154 -18.99 8.88 14.80
CA ALA A 154 -20.15 8.30 14.11
C ALA A 154 -19.96 8.37 12.57
N GLY A 155 -20.22 7.25 11.90
CA GLY A 155 -20.02 7.12 10.45
C GLY A 155 -18.59 6.77 10.01
N GLY A 156 -17.63 6.72 10.94
CA GLY A 156 -16.25 6.33 10.67
C GLY A 156 -16.01 4.81 10.68
N ILE A 157 -14.86 4.39 10.14
CA ILE A 157 -14.40 3.00 10.12
C ILE A 157 -13.05 2.82 10.85
N GLY A 158 -12.66 3.80 11.68
CA GLY A 158 -11.43 3.76 12.45
C GLY A 158 -11.36 2.52 13.34
N GLY A 159 -10.18 1.92 13.44
CA GLY A 159 -9.95 0.64 14.12
C GLY A 159 -9.88 -0.55 13.14
N LEU A 160 -10.37 -0.38 11.90
CA LEU A 160 -10.22 -1.38 10.85
C LEU A 160 -8.74 -1.69 10.56
N LEU A 161 -7.87 -0.67 10.48
CA LEU A 161 -6.43 -0.87 10.26
C LEU A 161 -5.79 -1.64 11.43
N GLN A 162 -6.19 -1.35 12.66
CA GLN A 162 -5.70 -2.06 13.85
C GLN A 162 -6.14 -3.53 13.86
N ALA A 163 -7.30 -3.85 13.28
CA ALA A 163 -7.79 -5.22 13.10
C ALA A 163 -7.21 -5.95 11.86
N THR A 164 -6.58 -5.23 10.92
CA THR A 164 -6.01 -5.78 9.67
C THR A 164 -4.77 -6.65 9.91
N THR A 165 -4.70 -7.84 9.34
CA THR A 165 -3.50 -8.71 9.40
C THR A 165 -2.47 -8.34 8.35
N TYR A 166 -2.90 -8.09 7.10
CA TYR A 166 -2.00 -7.86 5.96
C TYR A 166 -2.28 -6.53 5.26
N PHE A 167 -1.22 -5.83 4.86
CA PHE A 167 -1.32 -4.56 4.14
C PHE A 167 -0.39 -4.57 2.93
N SER A 168 -0.94 -4.73 1.73
CA SER A 168 -0.18 -4.78 0.48
C SER A 168 -0.25 -3.48 -0.32
N GLY A 169 0.83 -3.18 -1.02
CA GLY A 169 0.97 -2.04 -1.93
C GLY A 169 1.81 -2.40 -3.15
N LEU A 170 1.57 -1.75 -4.27
CA LEU A 170 2.48 -1.76 -5.42
C LEU A 170 2.61 -0.36 -5.99
N SER A 171 3.72 -0.06 -6.65
CA SER A 171 3.97 1.26 -7.25
C SER A 171 3.68 2.40 -6.26
N GLY A 172 2.85 3.38 -6.61
CA GLY A 172 2.38 4.44 -5.71
C GLY A 172 1.75 3.97 -4.39
N GLY A 173 1.02 2.85 -4.39
CA GLY A 173 0.53 2.21 -3.16
C GLY A 173 1.67 1.61 -2.32
N GLY A 174 2.73 1.14 -2.98
CA GLY A 174 3.97 0.72 -2.32
C GLY A 174 4.74 1.87 -1.67
N TRP A 175 4.68 3.07 -2.25
CA TRP A 175 5.22 4.29 -1.63
C TRP A 175 4.47 4.64 -0.33
N LEU A 176 3.13 4.56 -0.35
CA LEU A 176 2.30 4.75 0.85
C LEU A 176 2.66 3.75 1.94
N VAL A 177 2.60 2.45 1.63
CA VAL A 177 2.91 1.39 2.60
C VAL A 177 4.29 1.65 3.17
N THR A 178 5.30 1.78 2.32
CA THR A 178 6.68 1.89 2.78
C THR A 178 6.93 3.16 3.58
N SER A 179 6.33 4.29 3.20
CA SER A 179 6.44 5.55 3.96
C SER A 179 5.82 5.41 5.35
N ILE A 180 4.73 4.66 5.53
CA ILE A 180 4.18 4.37 6.87
C ILE A 180 5.21 3.60 7.71
N TYR A 181 5.75 2.49 7.20
CA TYR A 181 6.62 1.61 8.00
C TYR A 181 8.04 2.16 8.20
N ALA A 182 8.64 2.80 7.19
CA ALA A 182 9.96 3.41 7.30
C ALA A 182 10.00 4.53 8.35
N ASN A 183 8.86 5.23 8.52
CA ASN A 183 8.72 6.33 9.47
C ASN A 183 8.04 5.88 10.76
N ASN A 184 8.48 4.76 11.32
CA ASN A 184 8.00 4.26 12.62
C ASN A 184 6.49 3.98 12.65
N TYR A 185 5.96 3.34 11.61
CA TYR A 185 4.53 3.06 11.48
C TYR A 185 3.65 4.32 11.67
N SER A 186 4.13 5.49 11.22
CA SER A 186 3.42 6.78 11.42
C SER A 186 2.03 6.78 10.78
N SER A 187 1.09 7.51 11.40
CA SER A 187 -0.24 7.69 10.80
C SER A 187 -0.13 8.57 9.55
N VAL A 188 -1.09 8.45 8.65
CA VAL A 188 -1.21 9.31 7.46
C VAL A 188 -1.25 10.79 7.85
N GLN A 189 -1.94 11.13 8.94
CA GLN A 189 -2.01 12.48 9.45
C GLN A 189 -0.62 13.01 9.85
N THR A 190 0.17 12.21 10.56
CA THR A 190 1.56 12.58 10.93
C THR A 190 2.45 12.76 9.71
N LEU A 191 2.36 11.88 8.72
CA LEU A 191 3.16 11.97 7.49
C LEU A 191 2.78 13.21 6.67
N ARG A 192 1.48 13.49 6.52
CA ARG A 192 0.97 14.66 5.80
C ARG A 192 1.35 15.98 6.47
N ASP A 193 1.23 16.05 7.79
CA ASP A 193 1.47 17.29 8.54
C ASP A 193 2.96 17.56 8.74
N GLY A 194 3.78 16.50 8.70
CA GLY A 194 5.22 16.57 8.87
C GLY A 194 5.65 17.19 10.21
N HIS A 195 6.90 17.63 10.27
CA HIS A 195 7.38 18.51 11.33
C HIS A 195 8.23 19.61 10.72
N LYS A 196 8.54 20.65 11.50
CA LYS A 196 9.41 21.74 11.05
C LYS A 196 10.75 21.18 10.53
N GLY A 197 11.06 21.47 9.26
CA GLY A 197 12.29 21.02 8.60
C GLY A 197 12.24 19.59 8.04
N SER A 198 11.10 18.91 8.09
CA SER A 198 10.89 17.67 7.34
C SER A 198 10.45 18.00 5.91
N SER A 199 10.92 17.19 4.95
CA SER A 199 10.46 17.20 3.55
C SER A 199 9.52 16.03 3.24
N ILE A 200 9.08 15.30 4.27
CA ILE A 200 8.21 14.16 4.06
C ILE A 200 6.84 14.61 3.58
N TRP A 201 6.36 13.96 2.52
CA TRP A 201 5.08 14.25 1.86
C TRP A 201 4.93 15.70 1.41
N ASP A 202 6.05 16.41 1.31
CA ASP A 202 6.13 17.74 0.73
C ASP A 202 6.20 17.61 -0.79
N PHE A 203 5.03 17.50 -1.41
CA PHE A 203 4.88 17.20 -2.83
C PHE A 203 4.80 18.46 -3.71
N ASP A 204 4.83 19.66 -3.13
CA ASP A 204 4.81 20.92 -3.90
C ASP A 204 6.11 21.09 -4.70
N ASN A 205 7.19 20.58 -4.15
CA ASN A 205 8.48 20.39 -4.74
C ASN A 205 8.49 19.09 -5.54
N SER A 206 8.78 19.21 -6.84
CA SER A 206 8.93 18.04 -7.69
C SER A 206 10.15 17.21 -7.24
N ILE A 207 10.04 15.88 -7.34
CA ILE A 207 11.15 14.94 -7.15
C ILE A 207 12.40 15.29 -7.99
N PHE A 208 12.21 15.98 -9.11
CA PHE A 208 13.30 16.40 -9.98
C PHE A 208 14.02 17.63 -9.46
N LYS A 209 13.32 18.48 -8.71
CA LYS A 209 13.90 19.61 -7.98
C LYS A 209 14.53 19.16 -6.65
N GLY A 210 13.94 18.17 -6.00
CA GLY A 210 14.31 17.74 -4.66
C GLY A 210 13.71 18.65 -3.58
N PRO A 211 13.94 18.34 -2.29
CA PRO A 211 13.43 19.15 -1.19
C PRO A 211 14.12 20.52 -1.11
N ASP A 212 13.47 21.50 -0.49
CA ASP A 212 14.10 22.78 -0.17
C ASP A 212 15.12 22.58 0.97
N LEU A 213 16.40 22.57 0.62
CA LEU A 213 17.51 22.38 1.56
C LEU A 213 18.08 23.74 2.00
N PRO A 214 18.80 23.83 3.14
CA PRO A 214 19.51 25.06 3.49
C PRO A 214 20.69 25.29 2.53
N GLY A 215 20.64 26.32 1.67
CA GLY A 215 21.72 26.65 0.72
C GLY A 215 21.34 27.55 -0.45
N ILE A 216 22.25 27.71 -1.43
CA ILE A 216 22.05 28.48 -2.68
C ILE A 216 21.89 27.54 -3.91
N LEU A 217 21.99 26.21 -3.76
CA LEU A 217 22.01 25.24 -4.87
C LEU A 217 21.40 23.87 -4.48
N ASP A 218 20.18 23.86 -3.97
CA ASP A 218 19.58 22.69 -3.31
C ASP A 218 19.38 21.50 -4.26
N THR A 219 18.90 21.76 -5.48
CA THR A 219 18.72 20.72 -6.51
C THR A 219 20.04 20.05 -6.91
N ALA A 220 21.11 20.82 -7.09
CA ALA A 220 22.41 20.29 -7.46
C ALA A 220 23.02 19.44 -6.32
N ARG A 221 22.84 19.88 -5.08
CA ARG A 221 23.26 19.14 -3.89
C ARG A 221 22.48 17.84 -3.74
N TYR A 222 21.15 17.91 -3.81
CA TYR A 222 20.25 16.76 -3.74
C TYR A 222 20.65 15.66 -4.75
N TRP A 223 20.82 16.02 -6.02
CA TRP A 223 21.22 15.03 -7.01
C TRP A 223 22.66 14.55 -6.84
N LYS A 224 23.57 15.41 -6.38
CA LYS A 224 24.93 14.99 -6.03
C LYS A 224 24.93 13.95 -4.91
N ASP A 225 24.08 14.11 -3.91
CA ASP A 225 23.94 13.17 -2.79
C ASP A 225 23.34 11.84 -3.30
N VAL A 226 22.31 11.89 -4.15
CA VAL A 226 21.75 10.69 -4.81
C VAL A 226 22.81 9.93 -5.62
N ALA A 227 23.55 10.60 -6.50
CA ALA A 227 24.60 9.93 -7.28
C ALA A 227 25.78 9.46 -6.44
N GLY A 228 26.13 10.18 -5.37
CA GLY A 228 27.13 9.73 -4.40
C GLY A 228 26.73 8.38 -3.79
N GLN A 229 25.49 8.28 -3.31
CA GLN A 229 24.94 7.05 -2.72
C GLN A 229 24.95 5.89 -3.73
N VAL A 230 24.50 6.10 -4.98
CA VAL A 230 24.53 5.05 -6.01
C VAL A 230 25.97 4.67 -6.39
N LYS A 231 26.88 5.64 -6.47
CA LYS A 231 28.30 5.40 -6.72
C LYS A 231 28.95 4.57 -5.62
N ASP A 232 28.54 4.75 -4.36
CA ASP A 232 29.03 3.94 -3.25
C ASP A 232 28.65 2.46 -3.42
N LYS A 233 27.42 2.17 -3.90
CA LYS A 233 26.98 0.80 -4.26
C LYS A 233 27.86 0.19 -5.35
N ILE A 234 28.12 0.94 -6.43
CA ILE A 234 28.98 0.52 -7.54
C ILE A 234 30.42 0.26 -7.05
N THR A 235 30.95 1.16 -6.23
CA THR A 235 32.31 1.05 -5.67
C THR A 235 32.43 -0.14 -4.72
N ALA A 236 31.35 -0.52 -4.04
CA ALA A 236 31.26 -1.74 -3.24
C ALA A 236 31.15 -3.03 -4.08
N GLY A 237 31.09 -2.92 -5.41
CA GLY A 237 31.09 -4.05 -6.35
C GLY A 237 29.71 -4.62 -6.68
N PHE A 238 28.64 -3.83 -6.46
CA PHE A 238 27.28 -4.22 -6.79
C PHE A 238 26.76 -3.42 -7.98
N ASP A 239 25.97 -4.07 -8.84
CA ASP A 239 25.38 -3.43 -10.01
C ASP A 239 24.37 -2.35 -9.61
N ALA A 240 24.31 -1.29 -10.41
CA ALA A 240 23.33 -0.22 -10.29
C ALA A 240 22.46 -0.14 -11.54
N SER A 241 21.25 0.35 -11.36
CA SER A 241 20.22 0.53 -12.38
C SER A 241 19.58 1.91 -12.21
N ILE A 242 18.77 2.35 -13.18
CA ILE A 242 18.02 3.62 -13.06
C ILE A 242 17.09 3.58 -11.84
N THR A 243 16.60 2.39 -11.50
CA THR A 243 15.79 2.14 -10.30
C THR A 243 16.49 2.56 -9.01
N ASP A 244 17.83 2.49 -8.93
CA ASP A 244 18.58 2.99 -7.77
C ASP A 244 18.41 4.51 -7.62
N TYR A 245 18.60 5.26 -8.70
CA TYR A 245 18.43 6.72 -8.70
C TYR A 245 16.97 7.11 -8.43
N TRP A 246 16.02 6.41 -9.06
CA TRP A 246 14.58 6.60 -8.85
C TRP A 246 14.18 6.39 -7.39
N GLY A 247 14.56 5.25 -6.81
CA GLY A 247 14.26 4.91 -5.43
C GLY A 247 14.89 5.90 -4.45
N ARG A 248 16.16 6.27 -4.66
CA ARG A 248 16.83 7.28 -3.83
C ARG A 248 16.17 8.64 -3.93
N ALA A 249 15.83 9.11 -5.12
CA ALA A 249 15.13 10.37 -5.32
C ALA A 249 13.81 10.43 -4.54
N LEU A 250 12.95 9.42 -4.72
CA LEU A 250 11.70 9.27 -3.99
C LEU A 250 11.88 9.26 -2.46
N SER A 251 12.97 8.66 -1.96
CA SER A 251 13.18 8.49 -0.52
C SER A 251 13.26 9.83 0.25
N PHE A 252 13.70 10.92 -0.39
CA PHE A 252 13.75 12.25 0.25
C PHE A 252 12.37 12.81 0.61
N GLN A 253 11.31 12.35 -0.06
CA GLN A 253 9.92 12.73 0.23
C GLN A 253 9.14 11.65 0.98
N LEU A 254 9.71 10.43 1.13
CA LEU A 254 8.99 9.28 1.69
C LEU A 254 9.60 8.75 2.98
N VAL A 255 10.85 9.08 3.30
CA VAL A 255 11.57 8.62 4.50
C VAL A 255 12.10 9.84 5.25
N ASP A 256 11.54 10.09 6.44
CA ASP A 256 11.89 11.16 7.37
C ASP A 256 13.18 10.83 8.13
N ALA A 257 14.27 10.79 7.36
CA ALA A 257 15.63 10.60 7.84
C ALA A 257 16.57 11.45 6.99
N PRO A 258 17.76 11.82 7.51
CA PRO A 258 18.77 12.51 6.73
C PRO A 258 19.01 11.83 5.38
N ASP A 259 19.03 12.63 4.33
CA ASP A 259 19.25 12.23 2.93
C ASP A 259 18.33 11.10 2.43
N GLY A 260 17.10 11.02 2.96
CA GLY A 260 16.12 9.98 2.62
C GLY A 260 16.50 8.59 3.17
N GLY A 261 17.27 8.54 4.25
CA GLY A 261 17.58 7.30 4.99
C GLY A 261 18.30 6.23 4.16
N PRO A 262 19.51 6.50 3.62
CA PRO A 262 20.23 5.54 2.77
C PRO A 262 20.54 4.20 3.44
N ALA A 263 20.67 4.16 4.76
CA ALA A 263 20.95 2.96 5.54
C ALA A 263 19.70 2.17 5.97
N TYR A 264 18.50 2.65 5.65
CA TYR A 264 17.25 2.01 6.06
C TYR A 264 16.95 0.85 5.10
N THR A 265 16.64 -0.32 5.65
CA THR A 265 16.38 -1.54 4.87
C THR A 265 14.94 -2.00 5.08
N PHE A 266 14.41 -2.74 4.10
CA PHE A 266 13.07 -3.31 4.23
C PHE A 266 13.05 -4.39 5.31
N SER A 267 14.13 -5.16 5.49
CA SER A 267 14.24 -6.12 6.60
C SER A 267 14.31 -5.47 7.98
N SER A 268 14.73 -4.20 8.12
CA SER A 268 14.75 -3.53 9.43
C SER A 268 13.35 -3.17 9.94
N ILE A 269 12.32 -3.22 9.09
CA ILE A 269 10.91 -3.15 9.53
C ILE A 269 10.64 -4.26 10.56
N SER A 270 11.24 -5.44 10.39
CA SER A 270 11.05 -6.57 11.31
C SER A 270 11.56 -6.29 12.73
N GLU A 271 12.47 -5.33 12.89
CA GLU A 271 13.09 -4.93 14.14
C GLU A 271 12.38 -3.74 14.80
N GLY A 272 11.52 -3.04 14.05
CA GLY A 272 10.74 -1.91 14.55
C GLY A 272 9.78 -2.33 15.66
N GLY A 273 9.59 -1.46 16.66
CA GLY A 273 8.80 -1.78 17.86
C GLY A 273 7.35 -2.16 17.56
N ASP A 274 6.68 -1.46 16.64
CA ASP A 274 5.29 -1.76 16.30
C ASP A 274 5.14 -3.07 15.52
N PHE A 275 6.06 -3.38 14.61
CA PHE A 275 5.97 -4.62 13.84
C PHE A 275 6.41 -5.84 14.65
N SER A 276 7.53 -5.78 15.37
CA SER A 276 8.04 -6.90 16.18
C SER A 276 7.08 -7.33 17.31
N ASN A 277 6.29 -6.38 17.83
CA ASN A 277 5.19 -6.60 18.77
C ASN A 277 3.83 -6.84 18.09
N ALA A 278 3.82 -7.01 16.76
CA ALA A 278 2.63 -7.29 15.95
C ALA A 278 1.47 -6.29 16.11
N ARG A 279 1.78 -5.02 16.37
CA ARG A 279 0.82 -3.90 16.46
C ARG A 279 0.52 -3.26 15.11
N ALA A 280 1.47 -3.28 14.18
CA ALA A 280 1.21 -2.93 12.78
C ALA A 280 0.73 -4.16 11.98
N PRO A 281 -0.03 -4.01 10.88
CA PRO A 281 -0.24 -5.08 9.91
C PRO A 281 1.07 -5.57 9.28
N PHE A 282 1.01 -6.68 8.56
CA PHE A 282 2.15 -7.23 7.83
C PHE A 282 2.29 -6.55 6.46
N PRO A 283 3.35 -5.75 6.22
CA PRO A 283 3.50 -5.04 4.95
C PRO A 283 4.00 -5.97 3.85
N ILE A 284 3.43 -5.82 2.66
CA ILE A 284 3.83 -6.56 1.46
C ILE A 284 3.94 -5.59 0.29
N LEU A 285 5.07 -5.59 -0.43
CA LEU A 285 5.16 -4.96 -1.75
C LEU A 285 5.16 -5.99 -2.86
N VAL A 286 4.71 -5.60 -4.05
CA VAL A 286 4.68 -6.46 -5.24
C VAL A 286 5.50 -5.87 -6.39
N ALA A 287 6.20 -6.73 -7.12
CA ALA A 287 6.86 -6.46 -8.38
C ALA A 287 6.66 -7.64 -9.34
N ASP A 288 6.79 -7.39 -10.64
CA ASP A 288 6.70 -8.43 -11.65
C ASP A 288 8.09 -8.87 -12.12
N GLY A 289 8.26 -10.17 -12.32
CA GLY A 289 9.44 -10.71 -12.98
C GLY A 289 9.40 -10.46 -14.47
N ARG A 290 10.52 -10.04 -15.04
CA ARG A 290 10.71 -9.94 -16.49
C ARG A 290 11.76 -10.93 -16.95
N ALA A 291 11.37 -11.92 -17.75
CA ALA A 291 12.35 -12.90 -18.22
C ALA A 291 13.33 -12.24 -19.21
N PRO A 292 14.57 -12.75 -19.33
CA PRO A 292 15.54 -12.22 -20.29
C PRO A 292 14.98 -12.15 -21.71
N GLY A 293 14.99 -10.95 -22.31
CA GLY A 293 14.51 -10.72 -23.68
C GLY A 293 13.00 -10.42 -23.81
N GLU A 294 12.23 -10.50 -22.72
CA GLU A 294 10.82 -10.09 -22.72
C GLU A 294 10.66 -8.57 -22.60
N LYS A 295 9.67 -8.02 -23.29
CA LYS A 295 9.30 -6.59 -23.26
C LYS A 295 7.90 -6.34 -22.72
N ILE A 296 6.99 -7.28 -22.93
CA ILE A 296 5.61 -7.21 -22.47
C ILE A 296 5.48 -8.13 -21.28
N ILE A 297 5.01 -7.59 -20.16
CA ILE A 297 4.68 -8.37 -18.99
C ILE A 297 3.28 -8.95 -19.20
N SER A 298 3.21 -10.26 -19.41
CA SER A 298 1.92 -10.94 -19.58
C SER A 298 1.23 -11.15 -18.23
N LEU A 299 -0.07 -11.42 -18.25
CA LEU A 299 -0.83 -11.81 -17.05
C LEU A 299 -0.28 -13.08 -16.38
N ASN A 300 0.56 -13.87 -17.07
CA ASN A 300 1.25 -15.04 -16.55
C ASN A 300 2.70 -14.75 -16.13
N ALA A 301 3.09 -13.49 -15.99
CA ALA A 301 4.39 -13.15 -15.42
C ALA A 301 4.48 -13.63 -13.97
N THR A 302 5.71 -13.95 -13.54
CA THR A 302 5.95 -14.35 -12.15
C THR A 302 5.83 -13.14 -11.24
N VAL A 303 4.90 -13.17 -10.31
CA VAL A 303 4.66 -12.12 -9.33
C VAL A 303 5.58 -12.35 -8.15
N TYR A 304 6.42 -11.37 -7.84
CA TYR A 304 7.30 -11.36 -6.68
C TYR A 304 6.72 -10.48 -5.58
N GLU A 305 6.71 -10.99 -4.35
CA GLU A 305 6.41 -10.20 -3.16
C GLU A 305 7.66 -9.91 -2.35
N PHE A 306 7.67 -8.76 -1.69
CA PHE A 306 8.65 -8.36 -0.69
C PHE A 306 7.92 -8.18 0.63
N ASN A 307 8.38 -8.88 1.67
CA ASN A 307 7.94 -8.68 3.03
C ASN A 307 9.16 -8.50 3.96
N PRO A 308 8.99 -8.09 5.24
CA PRO A 308 10.13 -7.80 6.12
C PRO A 308 11.07 -8.99 6.39
N PHE A 309 10.67 -10.22 6.01
CA PHE A 309 11.44 -11.43 6.24
C PHE A 309 12.05 -12.01 4.96
N GLU A 310 11.33 -11.93 3.84
CA GLU A 310 11.69 -12.64 2.61
C GLU A 310 11.16 -11.95 1.36
N MET A 311 11.79 -12.28 0.24
CA MET A 311 11.43 -11.85 -1.11
C MET A 311 11.33 -13.10 -1.99
N GLY A 312 10.26 -13.22 -2.77
CA GLY A 312 10.05 -14.42 -3.58
C GLY A 312 8.68 -14.50 -4.21
N SER A 313 8.30 -15.69 -4.67
CA SER A 313 7.05 -15.89 -5.38
C SER A 313 6.31 -17.15 -4.93
N TRP A 314 4.98 -17.03 -4.87
CA TRP A 314 4.05 -18.14 -4.71
C TRP A 314 3.71 -18.84 -6.02
N ASP A 315 4.06 -18.23 -7.16
CA ASP A 315 3.79 -18.81 -8.46
C ASP A 315 4.60 -20.09 -8.66
N PRO A 316 4.06 -21.06 -9.41
CA PRO A 316 4.69 -22.36 -9.60
C PRO A 316 5.97 -22.28 -10.45
N THR A 317 6.26 -21.12 -11.04
CA THR A 317 7.51 -20.80 -11.73
C THR A 317 8.67 -20.78 -10.74
N THR A 318 8.87 -19.70 -10.00
CA THR A 318 9.96 -19.57 -9.01
C THR A 318 9.68 -20.39 -7.75
N PHE A 319 8.44 -20.38 -7.26
CA PHE A 319 7.95 -21.17 -6.12
C PHE A 319 8.91 -21.20 -4.91
N GLY A 320 9.49 -20.05 -4.58
CA GLY A 320 10.54 -19.95 -3.58
C GLY A 320 10.78 -18.54 -3.08
N PHE A 321 11.34 -18.45 -1.87
CA PHE A 321 11.56 -17.22 -1.12
C PHE A 321 12.99 -17.13 -0.57
N ALA A 322 13.68 -16.06 -0.94
CA ALA A 322 14.99 -15.69 -0.42
C ALA A 322 14.84 -14.83 0.85
N PRO A 323 15.62 -15.08 1.92
CA PRO A 323 15.64 -14.19 3.08
C PRO A 323 16.09 -12.77 2.68
N ILE A 324 15.20 -11.78 2.81
CA ILE A 324 15.36 -10.47 2.16
C ILE A 324 16.59 -9.71 2.70
N ARG A 325 16.88 -9.89 3.99
CA ARG A 325 18.09 -9.34 4.66
C ARG A 325 19.40 -9.74 3.98
N TYR A 326 19.39 -10.87 3.28
CA TYR A 326 20.58 -11.47 2.68
C TYR A 326 20.57 -11.45 1.14
N LEU A 327 19.71 -10.64 0.52
CA LEU A 327 19.74 -10.44 -0.93
C LEU A 327 21.14 -10.02 -1.43
N ALA A 328 21.43 -10.37 -2.69
CA ALA A 328 22.75 -10.31 -3.31
C ALA A 328 23.84 -11.22 -2.68
N SER A 329 23.48 -12.11 -1.77
CA SER A 329 24.33 -13.28 -1.47
C SER A 329 24.26 -14.31 -2.59
N ASN A 330 25.29 -15.14 -2.74
CA ASN A 330 25.26 -16.24 -3.71
C ASN A 330 24.39 -17.40 -3.18
N PHE A 331 23.14 -17.47 -3.62
CA PHE A 331 22.19 -18.55 -3.34
C PHE A 331 22.14 -19.63 -4.44
N SER A 332 23.19 -19.80 -5.25
CA SER A 332 23.20 -20.79 -6.34
C SER A 332 22.72 -22.18 -5.87
N GLY A 333 21.70 -22.72 -6.54
CA GLY A 333 21.08 -23.99 -6.18
C GLY A 333 20.23 -23.93 -4.89
N GLY A 334 19.83 -22.74 -4.46
CA GLY A 334 18.98 -22.51 -3.29
C GLY A 334 19.72 -22.34 -1.96
N VAL A 335 21.06 -22.38 -1.94
CA VAL A 335 21.85 -22.35 -0.69
C VAL A 335 23.10 -21.49 -0.82
N ILE A 336 23.59 -20.97 0.30
CA ILE A 336 24.89 -20.29 0.34
C ILE A 336 26.01 -21.36 0.50
N PRO A 337 26.99 -21.44 -0.42
CA PRO A 337 28.08 -22.42 -0.35
C PRO A 337 28.85 -22.36 0.98
N SER A 338 29.50 -23.46 1.39
CA SER A 338 30.19 -23.56 2.70
C SER A 338 31.23 -22.46 2.95
N GLY A 339 31.99 -22.06 1.92
CA GLY A 339 32.91 -20.91 1.96
C GLY A 339 32.29 -19.55 1.63
N GLY A 340 31.01 -19.52 1.24
CA GLY A 340 30.29 -18.32 0.82
C GLY A 340 30.04 -17.32 1.95
N LYS A 341 29.97 -16.04 1.58
CA LYS A 341 29.65 -14.91 2.45
C LYS A 341 28.21 -14.46 2.24
N CYS A 342 27.68 -13.78 3.24
CA CYS A 342 26.36 -13.17 3.16
C CYS A 342 26.53 -11.68 2.82
N VAL A 343 25.55 -11.09 2.16
CA VAL A 343 25.46 -9.66 1.91
C VAL A 343 24.33 -9.09 2.77
N ARG A 344 24.47 -7.85 3.24
CA ARG A 344 23.41 -7.10 3.94
C ARG A 344 23.35 -5.68 3.39
N GLY A 345 22.18 -5.05 3.49
CA GLY A 345 21.95 -3.67 3.03
C GLY A 345 21.52 -3.57 1.55
N PHE A 346 21.50 -4.67 0.80
CA PHE A 346 20.97 -4.69 -0.58
C PHE A 346 19.47 -4.43 -0.62
N ASP A 347 18.75 -4.86 0.42
CA ASP A 347 17.32 -4.64 0.62
C ASP A 347 17.00 -3.22 1.12
N SER A 348 17.75 -2.20 0.67
CA SER A 348 17.46 -0.81 1.00
C SER A 348 15.99 -0.52 0.74
N VAL A 349 15.33 0.13 1.70
CA VAL A 349 13.89 0.40 1.64
C VAL A 349 13.53 1.18 0.36
N SER A 350 14.42 2.08 -0.08
CA SER A 350 14.28 2.85 -1.31
C SER A 350 14.42 2.02 -2.57
N TYR A 351 15.29 1.00 -2.55
CA TYR A 351 15.45 0.12 -3.71
C TYR A 351 14.24 -0.81 -3.86
N VAL A 352 13.68 -1.27 -2.74
CA VAL A 352 12.50 -2.17 -2.73
C VAL A 352 11.25 -1.44 -3.23
N PHE A 353 10.89 -0.27 -2.70
CA PHE A 353 9.74 0.47 -3.27
C PHE A 353 10.05 1.04 -4.67
N GLY A 354 11.33 1.33 -4.96
CA GLY A 354 11.78 1.74 -6.30
C GLY A 354 11.54 0.63 -7.32
N THR A 355 11.86 -0.62 -6.96
CA THR A 355 11.59 -1.82 -7.77
C THR A 355 10.10 -1.98 -8.03
N SER A 356 9.28 -1.86 -6.98
CA SER A 356 7.81 -1.92 -7.09
C SER A 356 7.23 -0.79 -7.94
N SER A 357 8.03 0.22 -8.33
CA SER A 357 7.62 1.39 -9.13
C SER A 357 8.57 1.70 -10.30
N SER A 358 9.26 0.70 -10.87
CA SER A 358 10.29 0.95 -11.89
C SER A 358 9.76 1.36 -13.28
N LEU A 359 8.43 1.52 -13.44
CA LEU A 359 7.76 2.08 -14.62
C LEU A 359 8.26 3.50 -14.98
N PHE A 360 8.70 4.27 -13.98
CA PHE A 360 9.05 5.68 -14.14
C PHE A 360 10.44 5.93 -14.69
N ASN A 361 11.26 4.91 -14.96
CA ASN A 361 12.65 5.13 -15.34
C ASN A 361 12.79 5.92 -16.66
N ALA A 362 11.94 5.67 -17.66
CA ALA A 362 11.91 6.47 -18.89
C ALA A 362 11.42 7.92 -18.66
N PHE A 363 10.44 8.10 -17.77
CA PHE A 363 9.93 9.41 -17.36
C PHE A 363 10.99 10.20 -16.58
N LEU A 364 11.76 9.54 -15.70
CA LEU A 364 12.86 10.12 -14.96
C LEU A 364 13.91 10.69 -15.91
N LEU A 365 14.32 9.92 -16.92
CA LEU A 365 15.33 10.33 -17.90
C LEU A 365 14.91 11.55 -18.73
N GLN A 366 13.66 11.57 -19.21
CA GLN A 366 13.15 12.68 -20.01
C GLN A 366 13.01 13.97 -19.20
N ASN A 367 12.62 13.87 -17.93
CA ASN A 367 12.39 15.06 -17.11
C ASN A 367 13.69 15.57 -16.48
N ILE A 368 14.58 14.70 -15.99
CA ILE A 368 15.85 15.12 -15.37
C ILE A 368 16.73 15.92 -16.34
N SER A 369 16.71 15.55 -17.63
CA SER A 369 17.45 16.27 -18.69
C SER A 369 16.89 17.65 -19.02
N SER A 370 15.68 17.97 -18.56
CA SER A 370 15.02 19.26 -18.76
C SER A 370 15.03 20.17 -17.52
N VAL A 371 15.56 19.69 -16.39
CA VAL A 371 15.56 20.42 -15.12
C VAL A 371 16.79 21.30 -14.99
N SER A 372 16.58 22.62 -14.87
CA SER A 372 17.66 23.58 -14.63
C SER A 372 18.33 23.32 -13.28
N GLY A 373 19.66 23.23 -13.27
CA GLY A 373 20.44 23.03 -12.04
C GLY A 373 20.81 21.58 -11.75
N VAL A 374 20.45 20.61 -12.60
CA VAL A 374 21.03 19.26 -12.57
C VAL A 374 22.46 19.33 -13.14
N PRO A 375 23.51 18.98 -12.38
CA PRO A 375 24.88 18.99 -12.87
C PRO A 375 25.13 18.06 -14.07
N ASP A 376 25.96 18.49 -15.02
CA ASP A 376 26.31 17.70 -16.23
C ASP A 376 26.87 16.30 -15.91
N PHE A 377 27.58 16.14 -14.78
CA PHE A 377 28.10 14.81 -14.39
C PHE A 377 26.99 13.81 -14.05
N LEU A 378 25.80 14.27 -13.64
CA LEU A 378 24.64 13.42 -13.38
C LEU A 378 23.93 13.02 -14.66
N LEU A 379 23.82 13.96 -15.60
CA LEU A 379 23.34 13.66 -16.95
C LEU A 379 24.28 12.66 -17.64
N ASN A 380 25.59 12.82 -17.45
CA ASN A 380 26.58 11.87 -17.94
C ASN A 380 26.53 10.53 -17.18
N ALA A 381 26.39 10.50 -15.86
CA ALA A 381 26.24 9.23 -15.12
C ALA A 381 24.95 8.48 -15.52
N ALA A 382 23.85 9.21 -15.76
CA ALA A 382 22.63 8.65 -16.31
C ALA A 382 22.85 8.17 -17.77
N THR A 383 23.58 8.93 -18.58
CA THR A 383 23.90 8.58 -19.97
C THR A 383 24.86 7.39 -20.08
N ASP A 384 25.89 7.31 -19.23
CA ASP A 384 26.86 6.21 -19.19
C ASP A 384 26.19 4.90 -18.73
N LEU A 385 25.27 5.00 -17.76
CA LEU A 385 24.41 3.88 -17.37
C LEU A 385 23.50 3.43 -18.54
N LEU A 386 23.04 4.38 -19.36
CA LEU A 386 22.24 4.13 -20.57
C LEU A 386 23.03 3.69 -21.80
N GLU A 387 24.33 3.97 -21.88
CA GLU A 387 25.20 3.49 -22.95
C GLU A 387 25.66 2.05 -22.65
N GLY A 388 25.74 1.69 -21.37
CA GLY A 388 25.98 0.32 -20.90
C GLY A 388 24.74 -0.57 -20.84
N LEU A 389 23.53 0.00 -20.84
CA LEU A 389 22.26 -0.70 -20.84
C LEU A 389 21.55 -0.52 -22.20
N ASP A 390 20.89 -1.57 -22.70
CA ASP A 390 19.99 -1.38 -23.84
C ASP A 390 18.86 -0.40 -23.46
N LYS A 391 18.44 0.51 -24.35
CA LYS A 391 17.34 1.46 -24.09
C LYS A 391 16.04 0.75 -23.72
N ASP A 392 15.91 -0.50 -24.15
CA ASP A 392 14.79 -1.40 -23.84
C ASP A 392 14.87 -2.02 -22.42
N LYS A 393 15.94 -1.75 -21.67
CA LYS A 393 16.19 -2.23 -20.30
C LYS A 393 16.15 -1.10 -19.25
N ASN A 394 15.63 0.06 -19.60
CA ASN A 394 15.68 1.22 -18.71
C ASN A 394 14.75 1.09 -17.48
N ASP A 395 13.71 0.28 -17.54
CA ASP A 395 12.64 0.09 -16.55
C ASP A 395 12.83 -1.09 -15.59
N ILE A 396 14.00 -1.76 -15.60
CA ILE A 396 14.28 -2.88 -14.67
C ILE A 396 15.01 -2.46 -13.41
N ALA A 397 14.67 -3.14 -12.32
CA ALA A 397 15.50 -3.32 -11.15
C ALA A 397 16.31 -4.60 -11.29
N VAL A 398 17.62 -4.51 -11.10
CA VAL A 398 18.56 -5.62 -11.27
C VAL A 398 18.93 -6.20 -9.90
N TYR A 399 18.60 -7.48 -9.69
CA TYR A 399 18.95 -8.24 -8.51
C TYR A 399 20.09 -9.20 -8.86
N ALA A 400 21.32 -8.76 -8.62
CA ALA A 400 22.55 -9.49 -8.92
C ALA A 400 23.40 -9.71 -7.65
N PRO A 401 23.87 -10.94 -7.40
CA PRO A 401 23.52 -12.19 -8.09
C PRO A 401 22.03 -12.56 -7.94
N ASN A 402 21.49 -13.25 -8.94
CA ASN A 402 20.13 -13.79 -8.91
C ASN A 402 19.97 -14.75 -7.71
N PRO A 403 19.06 -14.46 -6.75
CA PRO A 403 18.84 -15.34 -5.61
C PRO A 403 18.26 -16.71 -5.99
N PHE A 404 17.70 -16.85 -7.19
CA PHE A 404 17.07 -18.07 -7.69
C PHE A 404 17.89 -18.74 -8.82
N LEU A 405 19.17 -18.40 -8.97
CA LEU A 405 20.06 -19.09 -9.90
C LEU A 405 20.14 -20.59 -9.54
N GLY A 406 19.81 -21.45 -10.50
CA GLY A 406 19.77 -22.90 -10.33
C GLY A 406 18.62 -23.39 -9.42
N TRP A 407 17.64 -22.54 -9.11
CA TRP A 407 16.47 -22.91 -8.31
C TRP A 407 15.25 -23.17 -9.20
N ASN A 408 14.64 -24.35 -9.01
CA ASN A 408 13.43 -24.79 -9.73
C ASN A 408 13.56 -24.71 -11.26
N ASN A 409 14.68 -25.24 -11.80
CA ASN A 409 15.11 -25.09 -13.19
C ASN A 409 14.04 -25.45 -14.25
N ASP A 410 13.15 -26.38 -13.93
CA ASP A 410 12.16 -26.87 -14.89
C ASP A 410 11.06 -25.83 -15.17
N THR A 411 10.80 -24.90 -14.24
CA THR A 411 9.68 -23.95 -14.31
C THR A 411 10.07 -22.49 -14.08
N ASN A 412 11.23 -22.22 -13.48
CA ASN A 412 11.67 -20.86 -13.20
C ASN A 412 12.39 -20.27 -14.43
N PRO A 413 11.81 -19.25 -15.10
CA PRO A 413 12.38 -18.66 -16.31
C PRO A 413 13.67 -17.87 -16.07
N SER A 414 14.04 -17.64 -14.81
CA SER A 414 15.28 -16.95 -14.44
C SER A 414 16.35 -17.89 -13.89
N ALA A 415 16.12 -19.20 -13.84
CA ALA A 415 17.01 -20.15 -13.16
C ALA A 415 18.41 -20.26 -13.78
N ASP A 416 18.60 -19.88 -15.04
CA ASP A 416 19.91 -19.85 -15.72
C ASP A 416 20.49 -18.44 -15.87
N ALA A 417 19.75 -17.41 -15.45
CA ALA A 417 20.17 -16.01 -15.51
C ALA A 417 20.98 -15.61 -14.28
N LEU A 418 22.13 -14.97 -14.49
CA LEU A 418 23.00 -14.48 -13.42
C LEU A 418 22.39 -13.33 -12.61
N GLN A 419 21.39 -12.66 -13.17
CA GLN A 419 20.62 -11.59 -12.54
C GLN A 419 19.12 -11.88 -12.65
N LEU A 420 18.36 -11.42 -11.66
CA LEU A 420 16.90 -11.37 -11.71
C LEU A 420 16.46 -9.96 -12.06
N ASP A 421 15.70 -9.83 -13.13
CA ASP A 421 15.14 -8.57 -13.61
C ASP A 421 13.70 -8.43 -13.12
N LEU A 422 13.43 -7.35 -12.37
CA LEU A 422 12.10 -7.05 -11.84
C LEU A 422 11.61 -5.69 -12.34
N VAL A 423 10.30 -5.56 -12.50
CA VAL A 423 9.64 -4.32 -12.89
C VAL A 423 8.47 -3.96 -11.96
N ASP A 424 7.86 -2.79 -12.16
CA ASP A 424 6.65 -2.35 -11.44
C ASP A 424 5.58 -3.46 -11.43
N GLY A 425 5.03 -3.77 -10.25
CA GLY A 425 4.10 -4.88 -10.05
C GLY A 425 2.70 -4.66 -10.62
N GLY A 426 2.42 -3.51 -11.24
CA GLY A 426 1.17 -3.26 -11.97
C GLY A 426 1.27 -3.52 -13.48
N MET A 427 2.43 -3.99 -13.97
CA MET A 427 2.70 -4.13 -15.41
C MET A 427 1.95 -5.30 -16.05
N ASP A 428 1.57 -6.30 -15.28
CA ASP A 428 0.77 -7.45 -15.71
C ASP A 428 -0.75 -7.22 -15.70
N LEU A 429 -1.18 -5.96 -15.57
CA LEU A 429 -2.56 -5.49 -15.37
C LEU A 429 -3.15 -5.71 -13.97
N GLN A 430 -2.51 -6.48 -13.08
CA GLN A 430 -2.94 -6.63 -11.69
C GLN A 430 -2.52 -5.42 -10.84
N ASN A 431 -2.93 -4.22 -11.24
CA ASN A 431 -2.54 -2.96 -10.61
C ASN A 431 -3.02 -2.81 -9.14
N ILE A 432 -3.79 -3.77 -8.61
CA ILE A 432 -4.08 -3.92 -7.18
C ILE A 432 -3.34 -5.18 -6.67
N PRO A 433 -2.49 -5.09 -5.63
CA PRO A 433 -1.63 -6.18 -5.17
C PRO A 433 -2.41 -7.27 -4.40
N LEU A 434 -3.26 -8.01 -5.11
CA LEU A 434 -4.17 -9.03 -4.57
C LEU A 434 -3.54 -10.41 -4.51
N HIS A 435 -2.64 -10.73 -5.44
CA HIS A 435 -2.02 -12.05 -5.55
C HIS A 435 -1.38 -12.54 -4.22
N PRO A 436 -0.64 -11.70 -3.44
CA PRO A 436 -0.17 -12.10 -2.11
C PRO A 436 -1.29 -12.43 -1.12
N LEU A 437 -2.44 -11.76 -1.22
CA LEU A 437 -3.50 -11.81 -0.22
C LEU A 437 -4.49 -12.96 -0.46
N ILE A 438 -4.57 -13.47 -1.68
CA ILE A 438 -5.46 -14.58 -2.06
C ILE A 438 -4.80 -15.95 -1.92
N GLN A 439 -3.56 -15.99 -1.43
CA GLN A 439 -2.84 -17.23 -1.15
C GLN A 439 -3.58 -18.05 -0.10
N PRO A 440 -3.94 -19.33 -0.38
CA PRO A 440 -4.64 -20.17 0.59
C PRO A 440 -3.92 -20.27 1.94
N ALA A 441 -2.57 -20.26 1.91
CA ALA A 441 -1.74 -20.30 3.11
C ALA A 441 -1.95 -19.12 4.07
N ARG A 442 -2.39 -17.95 3.58
CA ARG A 442 -2.68 -16.77 4.41
C ARG A 442 -4.09 -16.74 4.96
N ALA A 443 -5.01 -17.55 4.41
CA ALA A 443 -6.39 -17.67 4.85
C ALA A 443 -7.08 -16.31 5.12
N VAL A 444 -6.95 -15.37 4.17
CA VAL A 444 -7.59 -14.06 4.24
C VAL A 444 -9.09 -14.21 4.00
N ASP A 445 -9.91 -13.49 4.77
CA ASP A 445 -11.36 -13.56 4.71
C ASP A 445 -11.99 -12.41 3.93
N VAL A 446 -11.41 -11.22 4.09
CA VAL A 446 -11.87 -10.01 3.44
C VAL A 446 -10.67 -9.17 2.99
N ILE A 447 -10.74 -8.62 1.79
CA ILE A 447 -9.76 -7.67 1.26
C ILE A 447 -10.46 -6.35 0.97
N PHE A 448 -9.96 -5.26 1.54
CA PHE A 448 -10.31 -3.91 1.12
C PHE A 448 -9.36 -3.48 -0.01
N ALA A 449 -9.85 -3.53 -1.24
CA ALA A 449 -9.11 -3.24 -2.47
C ALA A 449 -9.32 -1.77 -2.86
N VAL A 450 -8.33 -0.92 -2.57
CA VAL A 450 -8.37 0.52 -2.85
C VAL A 450 -7.72 0.79 -4.21
N ASP A 451 -8.54 1.22 -5.17
CA ASP A 451 -8.15 1.29 -6.58
C ASP A 451 -8.03 2.73 -7.07
N SER A 452 -6.84 3.08 -7.53
CA SER A 452 -6.49 4.39 -8.09
C SER A 452 -5.96 4.27 -9.52
N SER A 453 -6.28 3.17 -10.21
CA SER A 453 -5.91 2.93 -11.61
C SER A 453 -6.42 4.04 -12.53
N ALA A 454 -5.70 4.28 -13.62
CA ALA A 454 -6.00 5.31 -14.60
C ALA A 454 -6.42 4.67 -15.93
N ASP A 455 -7.58 4.01 -15.92
CA ASP A 455 -8.00 3.11 -17.01
C ASP A 455 -8.87 3.81 -18.06
N THR A 456 -9.63 4.83 -17.66
CA THR A 456 -10.43 5.67 -18.58
C THR A 456 -9.58 6.83 -19.12
N THR A 457 -10.01 7.50 -20.19
CA THR A 457 -9.21 8.64 -20.72
C THR A 457 -9.15 9.82 -19.74
N PHE A 458 -10.05 9.89 -18.76
CA PHE A 458 -9.95 10.82 -17.62
C PHE A 458 -9.33 10.20 -16.35
N SER A 459 -8.54 9.12 -16.47
CA SER A 459 -7.75 8.55 -15.37
C SER A 459 -8.57 8.09 -14.16
N TRP A 460 -9.78 7.59 -14.40
CA TRP A 460 -10.58 6.87 -13.41
C TRP A 460 -10.40 5.36 -13.56
N PRO A 461 -10.54 4.57 -12.48
CA PRO A 461 -10.50 3.12 -12.58
C PRO A 461 -11.75 2.60 -13.32
N ASN A 462 -11.61 1.47 -14.01
CA ASN A 462 -12.73 0.80 -14.70
C ASN A 462 -12.91 -0.68 -14.29
N GLY A 463 -12.16 -1.14 -13.28
CA GLY A 463 -12.21 -2.53 -12.80
C GLY A 463 -11.23 -3.49 -13.50
N THR A 464 -10.43 -3.04 -14.46
CA THR A 464 -9.45 -3.87 -15.19
C THR A 464 -8.53 -4.63 -14.24
N ALA A 465 -8.04 -4.01 -13.16
CA ALA A 465 -7.13 -4.66 -12.22
C ALA A 465 -7.77 -5.82 -11.43
N LEU A 466 -9.03 -5.67 -11.01
CA LEU A 466 -9.80 -6.76 -10.40
C LEU A 466 -10.05 -7.88 -11.41
N ARG A 467 -10.39 -7.51 -12.64
CA ARG A 467 -10.67 -8.47 -13.71
C ARG A 467 -9.42 -9.26 -14.08
N ALA A 468 -8.26 -8.63 -14.16
CA ALA A 468 -6.98 -9.29 -14.40
C ALA A 468 -6.67 -10.34 -13.32
N THR A 469 -6.87 -10.01 -12.04
CA THR A 469 -6.70 -10.98 -10.94
C THR A 469 -7.66 -12.17 -11.10
N TYR A 470 -8.93 -11.91 -11.43
CA TYR A 470 -9.91 -12.96 -11.70
C TYR A 470 -9.47 -13.86 -12.86
N ASP A 471 -9.11 -13.28 -14.01
CA ASP A 471 -8.70 -14.03 -15.20
C ASP A 471 -7.45 -14.87 -14.92
N ARG A 472 -6.48 -14.34 -14.17
CA ARG A 472 -5.27 -15.07 -13.77
C ARG A 472 -5.58 -16.37 -13.03
N THR A 473 -6.64 -16.41 -12.22
CA THR A 473 -7.01 -17.63 -11.48
C THR A 473 -7.49 -18.80 -12.35
N HIS A 474 -7.75 -18.57 -13.65
CA HIS A 474 -8.11 -19.61 -14.60
C HIS A 474 -6.90 -20.26 -15.28
N GLY A 475 -5.73 -19.64 -15.18
CA GLY A 475 -4.49 -20.12 -15.77
C GLY A 475 -3.74 -21.13 -14.89
N ALA A 476 -2.81 -21.87 -15.47
CA ALA A 476 -1.94 -22.79 -14.73
C ALA A 476 -1.08 -22.09 -13.66
N ILE A 477 -0.81 -20.79 -13.85
CA ILE A 477 -0.05 -19.98 -12.90
C ILE A 477 -0.79 -19.74 -11.57
N ALA A 478 -2.12 -19.93 -11.53
CA ALA A 478 -2.95 -19.67 -10.36
C ALA A 478 -2.51 -20.45 -9.12
N ASN A 479 -1.93 -21.65 -9.30
CA ASN A 479 -1.36 -22.48 -8.24
C ASN A 479 -2.28 -22.62 -7.00
N GLY A 480 -3.57 -22.88 -7.24
CA GLY A 480 -4.56 -23.08 -6.18
C GLY A 480 -5.19 -21.80 -5.61
N THR A 481 -4.80 -20.61 -6.09
CA THR A 481 -5.52 -19.37 -5.79
C THR A 481 -6.89 -19.34 -6.46
N LEU A 482 -7.86 -18.73 -5.77
CA LEU A 482 -9.22 -18.51 -6.24
C LEU A 482 -9.57 -17.04 -6.05
N PHE A 483 -10.50 -16.54 -6.87
CA PHE A 483 -10.96 -15.16 -6.80
C PHE A 483 -12.46 -15.06 -7.11
N PRO A 484 -13.22 -14.13 -6.52
CA PRO A 484 -14.60 -13.91 -6.91
C PRO A 484 -14.72 -13.48 -8.38
N PRO A 485 -15.82 -13.85 -9.07
CA PRO A 485 -16.12 -13.34 -10.40
C PRO A 485 -16.16 -11.81 -10.47
N VAL A 486 -15.62 -11.26 -11.55
CA VAL A 486 -15.58 -9.82 -11.85
C VAL A 486 -16.06 -9.61 -13.30
N PRO A 487 -16.98 -8.66 -13.57
CA PRO A 487 -17.42 -8.39 -14.93
C PRO A 487 -16.32 -7.78 -15.79
N ASP A 488 -16.52 -7.74 -17.11
CA ASP A 488 -15.72 -6.89 -18.00
C ASP A 488 -15.86 -5.40 -17.67
N ASP A 489 -14.91 -4.60 -18.14
CA ASP A 489 -14.80 -3.16 -17.91
C ASP A 489 -16.03 -2.38 -18.41
N VAL A 490 -16.58 -2.76 -19.58
CA VAL A 490 -17.80 -2.17 -20.13
C VAL A 490 -18.95 -2.30 -19.14
N THR A 491 -19.18 -3.51 -18.63
CA THR A 491 -20.19 -3.78 -17.61
C THR A 491 -19.88 -3.09 -16.30
N PHE A 492 -18.62 -3.09 -15.89
CA PHE A 492 -18.18 -2.50 -14.64
C PHE A 492 -18.53 -1.00 -14.58
N VAL A 493 -18.23 -0.27 -15.66
CA VAL A 493 -18.53 1.17 -15.76
C VAL A 493 -20.03 1.40 -15.99
N ALA A 494 -20.69 0.63 -16.86
CA ALA A 494 -22.13 0.81 -17.15
C ALA A 494 -23.02 0.60 -15.92
N LEU A 495 -22.63 -0.28 -14.99
CA LEU A 495 -23.32 -0.49 -13.72
C LEU A 495 -22.87 0.49 -12.62
N GLY A 496 -21.93 1.39 -12.92
CA GLY A 496 -21.36 2.38 -12.01
C GLY A 496 -20.57 1.75 -10.85
N LEU A 497 -20.01 0.55 -11.02
CA LEU A 497 -19.24 -0.15 -9.98
C LEU A 497 -17.92 0.57 -9.68
N ASN A 498 -17.41 1.34 -10.66
CA ASN A 498 -16.26 2.22 -10.50
C ASN A 498 -16.59 3.59 -9.87
N ASN A 499 -17.86 3.85 -9.55
CA ASN A 499 -18.29 5.09 -8.92
C ASN A 499 -18.80 4.90 -7.48
N ARG A 500 -18.66 3.73 -6.88
CA ARG A 500 -19.06 3.47 -5.49
C ARG A 500 -18.37 2.22 -4.96
N PRO A 501 -18.32 2.01 -3.63
CA PRO A 501 -17.87 0.74 -3.11
C PRO A 501 -18.74 -0.40 -3.64
N THR A 502 -18.11 -1.52 -3.99
CA THR A 502 -18.79 -2.70 -4.53
C THR A 502 -18.17 -3.94 -3.90
N PHE A 503 -18.98 -4.93 -3.54
CA PHE A 503 -18.51 -6.17 -2.94
C PHE A 503 -18.53 -7.30 -3.98
N PHE A 504 -17.51 -8.15 -3.95
CA PHE A 504 -17.40 -9.34 -4.81
C PHE A 504 -17.22 -10.59 -3.96
N GLY A 505 -17.88 -11.68 -4.35
CA GLY A 505 -17.81 -12.97 -3.64
C GLY A 505 -18.59 -13.05 -2.34
N CYS A 506 -19.71 -12.34 -2.22
CA CYS A 506 -20.43 -12.24 -0.95
C CYS A 506 -21.01 -13.58 -0.46
N ASP A 507 -21.66 -14.34 -1.33
CA ASP A 507 -22.21 -15.66 -0.99
C ASP A 507 -21.17 -16.75 -1.24
N VAL A 508 -20.80 -17.45 -0.16
CA VAL A 508 -19.87 -18.59 -0.20
C VAL A 508 -20.41 -19.76 -1.03
N LYS A 509 -21.73 -19.85 -1.21
CA LYS A 509 -22.39 -20.92 -1.96
C LYS A 509 -22.23 -20.79 -3.48
N ASN A 510 -21.81 -19.61 -3.96
CA ASN A 510 -21.54 -19.38 -5.38
C ASN A 510 -20.21 -19.99 -5.84
N PHE A 511 -19.39 -20.49 -4.91
CA PHE A 511 -18.10 -21.10 -5.23
C PHE A 511 -18.22 -22.62 -5.32
N THR A 512 -17.77 -23.18 -6.45
CA THR A 512 -17.57 -24.62 -6.59
C THR A 512 -16.14 -24.95 -6.22
N LEU A 513 -15.94 -25.68 -5.12
CA LEU A 513 -14.62 -26.00 -4.59
C LEU A 513 -14.26 -27.47 -4.82
N SER A 514 -13.04 -27.71 -5.30
CA SER A 514 -12.40 -29.02 -5.31
C SER A 514 -11.86 -29.38 -3.91
N ALA A 515 -11.57 -30.66 -3.69
CA ALA A 515 -10.99 -31.12 -2.44
C ALA A 515 -9.70 -30.35 -2.09
N GLY A 516 -9.63 -29.80 -0.87
CA GLY A 516 -8.50 -29.01 -0.40
C GLY A 516 -8.54 -27.51 -0.73
N GLN A 517 -9.51 -27.04 -1.53
CA GLN A 517 -9.70 -25.62 -1.78
C GLN A 517 -10.51 -24.94 -0.68
N THR A 518 -10.21 -23.67 -0.42
CA THR A 518 -10.95 -22.80 0.49
C THR A 518 -11.67 -21.72 -0.30
N VAL A 519 -12.82 -21.27 0.20
CA VAL A 519 -13.54 -20.13 -0.37
C VAL A 519 -12.60 -18.91 -0.41
N PRO A 520 -12.51 -18.17 -1.54
CA PRO A 520 -11.65 -17.00 -1.60
C PRO A 520 -12.17 -15.84 -0.73
N PRO A 521 -11.33 -14.84 -0.46
CA PRO A 521 -11.75 -13.66 0.29
C PRO A 521 -12.94 -12.96 -0.35
N LEU A 522 -13.80 -12.35 0.47
CA LEU A 522 -14.73 -11.33 0.01
C LEU A 522 -13.92 -10.08 -0.34
N VAL A 523 -14.12 -9.50 -1.51
CA VAL A 523 -13.41 -8.27 -1.90
C VAL A 523 -14.34 -7.07 -1.76
N VAL A 524 -13.98 -6.15 -0.87
CA VAL A 524 -14.58 -4.81 -0.76
C VAL A 524 -13.78 -3.88 -1.67
N TYR A 525 -14.29 -3.64 -2.87
CA TYR A 525 -13.67 -2.74 -3.83
C TYR A 525 -14.02 -1.29 -3.51
N VAL A 526 -13.01 -0.43 -3.40
CA VAL A 526 -13.13 1.00 -3.11
C VAL A 526 -12.44 1.79 -4.22
N PRO A 527 -13.17 2.20 -5.27
CA PRO A 527 -12.59 2.95 -6.38
C PRO A 527 -12.31 4.41 -6.00
N ASN A 528 -11.23 4.95 -6.56
CA ASN A 528 -11.05 6.38 -6.70
C ASN A 528 -12.20 6.95 -7.53
N ALA A 529 -12.96 7.85 -6.94
CA ALA A 529 -14.10 8.52 -7.54
C ALA A 529 -14.23 9.92 -6.91
N PRO A 530 -14.92 10.88 -7.53
CA PRO A 530 -15.03 12.23 -7.00
C PRO A 530 -16.06 12.29 -5.87
N TYR A 531 -15.60 12.20 -4.62
CA TYR A 531 -16.43 12.42 -3.43
C TYR A 531 -16.46 13.90 -3.09
N SER A 532 -15.30 14.48 -2.78
CA SER A 532 -15.17 15.84 -2.24
C SER A 532 -14.06 16.67 -2.87
N ALA A 533 -13.15 16.06 -3.65
CA ALA A 533 -12.09 16.77 -4.36
C ALA A 533 -11.69 16.05 -5.65
N VAL A 534 -11.03 16.78 -6.56
CA VAL A 534 -10.42 16.20 -7.75
C VAL A 534 -9.30 15.25 -7.33
N SER A 535 -9.30 14.03 -7.87
CA SER A 535 -8.34 12.99 -7.51
C SER A 535 -7.87 12.13 -8.68
N ASN A 536 -8.29 12.43 -9.91
CA ASN A 536 -7.93 11.71 -11.14
C ASN A 536 -6.74 12.34 -11.89
N PHE A 537 -5.78 12.91 -11.16
CA PHE A 537 -4.57 13.47 -11.78
C PHE A 537 -3.78 12.41 -12.54
N SER A 538 -3.06 12.82 -13.59
CA SER A 538 -2.15 11.95 -14.33
C SER A 538 -1.16 11.25 -13.39
N THR A 539 -0.85 9.98 -13.69
CA THR A 539 0.15 9.17 -12.98
C THR A 539 1.54 9.82 -13.00
N PHE A 540 1.83 10.65 -14.00
CA PHE A 540 3.12 11.30 -14.22
C PHE A 540 3.16 12.76 -13.75
N LYS A 541 2.14 13.25 -13.04
CA LYS A 541 2.17 14.61 -12.49
C LYS A 541 3.29 14.70 -11.42
N PRO A 542 4.29 15.59 -11.58
CA PRO A 542 5.52 15.53 -10.79
C PRO A 542 5.47 16.29 -9.46
N SER A 543 4.49 17.18 -9.25
CA SER A 543 4.31 17.94 -8.01
C SER A 543 2.84 18.33 -7.80
N TYR A 544 2.46 18.60 -6.55
CA TYR A 544 1.10 18.86 -6.08
C TYR A 544 1.12 19.93 -4.99
N THR A 545 0.23 20.93 -5.05
CA THR A 545 0.12 21.88 -3.93
C THR A 545 -0.39 21.18 -2.66
N ASP A 546 -0.16 21.79 -1.50
CA ASP A 546 -0.71 21.30 -0.23
C ASP A 546 -2.24 21.12 -0.29
N GLU A 547 -2.95 22.03 -0.96
CA GLU A 547 -4.41 21.92 -1.15
C GLU A 547 -4.79 20.72 -2.00
N GLU A 548 -4.07 20.46 -3.10
CA GLU A 548 -4.29 19.29 -3.93
C GLU A 548 -4.00 18.00 -3.15
N ARG A 549 -2.86 17.94 -2.44
CA ARG A 549 -2.49 16.79 -1.61
C ARG A 549 -3.54 16.51 -0.55
N ASN A 550 -3.88 17.53 0.23
CA ASN A 550 -4.84 17.40 1.33
C ASN A 550 -6.24 17.08 0.81
N GLY A 551 -6.64 17.66 -0.32
CA GLY A 551 -7.91 17.38 -1.00
C GLY A 551 -8.01 15.93 -1.47
N MET A 552 -6.95 15.38 -2.07
CA MET A 552 -6.92 13.98 -2.51
C MET A 552 -6.97 13.00 -1.34
N ILE A 553 -6.22 13.26 -0.26
CA ILE A 553 -6.30 12.48 0.98
C ILE A 553 -7.72 12.54 1.55
N ARG A 554 -8.35 13.73 1.56
CA ARG A 554 -9.74 13.87 2.02
C ARG A 554 -10.71 13.09 1.14
N ASN A 555 -10.55 13.12 -0.18
CA ASN A 555 -11.39 12.39 -1.11
C ASN A 555 -11.31 10.87 -0.88
N GLY A 556 -10.10 10.33 -0.67
CA GLY A 556 -9.92 8.91 -0.33
C GLY A 556 -10.52 8.54 1.03
N TYR A 557 -10.44 9.44 2.01
CA TYR A 557 -11.11 9.27 3.31
C TYR A 557 -12.63 9.23 3.14
N ASP A 558 -13.21 10.12 2.35
CA ASP A 558 -14.64 10.14 2.06
C ASP A 558 -15.08 8.91 1.25
N ALA A 559 -14.24 8.39 0.35
CA ALA A 559 -14.50 7.14 -0.35
C ALA A 559 -14.60 5.96 0.63
N GLY A 560 -13.64 5.86 1.56
CA GLY A 560 -13.60 4.80 2.58
C GLY A 560 -14.72 4.87 3.62
N THR A 561 -15.26 6.06 3.89
CA THR A 561 -16.32 6.27 4.90
C THR A 561 -17.70 6.52 4.32
N GLN A 562 -17.86 6.56 2.99
CA GLN A 562 -19.07 7.08 2.34
C GLN A 562 -19.44 8.49 2.86
N GLY A 563 -18.42 9.34 3.00
CA GLY A 563 -18.52 10.68 3.55
C GLY A 563 -18.93 10.70 5.01
N ASN A 564 -18.26 9.93 5.88
CA ASN A 564 -18.69 9.71 7.27
C ASN A 564 -20.16 9.26 7.36
N ALA A 565 -20.52 8.27 6.54
CA ALA A 565 -21.88 7.72 6.42
C ALA A 565 -22.96 8.75 6.02
N THR A 566 -22.60 9.91 5.46
CA THR A 566 -23.57 10.90 4.96
C THR A 566 -24.22 10.47 3.65
N LEU A 567 -23.48 9.75 2.79
CA LEU A 567 -24.01 9.18 1.54
C LEU A 567 -24.79 7.89 1.80
N ASP A 568 -24.40 7.14 2.83
CA ASP A 568 -25.10 5.95 3.28
C ASP A 568 -24.90 5.72 4.78
N ALA A 569 -25.95 5.94 5.57
CA ALA A 569 -25.94 5.79 7.01
C ALA A 569 -25.62 4.35 7.47
N ARG A 570 -25.83 3.34 6.63
CA ARG A 570 -25.57 1.93 6.93
C ARG A 570 -24.15 1.49 6.58
N TRP A 571 -23.35 2.34 5.94
CA TRP A 571 -22.03 1.97 5.46
C TRP A 571 -21.13 1.34 6.55
N PRO A 572 -21.01 1.88 7.78
CA PRO A 572 -20.21 1.24 8.83
C PRO A 572 -20.66 -0.19 9.15
N ALA A 573 -21.97 -0.42 9.24
CA ALA A 573 -22.54 -1.76 9.44
C ALA A 573 -22.21 -2.68 8.26
N CYS A 574 -22.32 -2.21 7.01
CA CYS A 574 -21.99 -3.01 5.83
C CYS A 574 -20.51 -3.39 5.73
N VAL A 575 -19.60 -2.50 6.15
CA VAL A 575 -18.17 -2.81 6.29
C VAL A 575 -17.96 -3.90 7.34
N ALA A 576 -18.63 -3.80 8.50
CA ALA A 576 -18.58 -4.81 9.54
C ALA A 576 -19.14 -6.17 9.07
N CYS A 577 -20.25 -6.17 8.33
CA CYS A 577 -20.83 -7.38 7.74
C CYS A 577 -19.86 -8.06 6.75
N ALA A 578 -19.14 -7.28 5.93
CA ALA A 578 -18.11 -7.81 5.03
C ALA A 578 -16.97 -8.49 5.81
N VAL A 579 -16.48 -7.86 6.89
CA VAL A 579 -15.47 -8.43 7.80
C VAL A 579 -15.93 -9.76 8.40
N MET A 580 -17.19 -9.83 8.84
CA MET A 580 -17.71 -11.00 9.55
C MET A 580 -18.13 -12.16 8.65
N SER A 581 -18.40 -11.89 7.36
CA SER A 581 -19.00 -12.83 6.39
C SER A 581 -18.40 -14.24 6.42
N ARG A 582 -17.07 -14.35 6.28
CA ARG A 582 -16.40 -15.67 6.22
C ARG A 582 -16.35 -16.37 7.57
N SER A 583 -16.27 -15.62 8.67
CA SER A 583 -16.33 -16.18 10.01
C SER A 583 -17.71 -16.81 10.28
N TRP A 584 -18.79 -16.15 9.90
CA TRP A 584 -20.15 -16.71 10.02
C TRP A 584 -20.32 -17.98 9.18
N ALA A 585 -19.81 -17.98 7.94
CA ALA A 585 -19.85 -19.15 7.08
C ALA A 585 -19.09 -20.35 7.70
N ARG A 586 -17.89 -20.13 8.25
CA ARG A 586 -17.10 -21.19 8.90
C ARG A 586 -17.77 -21.76 10.15
N THR A 587 -18.40 -20.90 10.95
CA THR A 587 -19.02 -21.31 12.22
C THR A 587 -20.47 -21.78 12.08
N GLY A 588 -21.06 -21.68 10.89
CA GLY A 588 -22.48 -21.96 10.66
C GLY A 588 -23.40 -20.94 11.36
N THR A 589 -22.91 -19.75 11.65
CA THR A 589 -23.68 -18.68 12.28
C THR A 589 -24.58 -18.02 11.24
N ALA A 590 -25.85 -17.80 11.60
CA ALA A 590 -26.80 -17.12 10.72
C ALA A 590 -26.36 -15.67 10.47
N VAL A 591 -26.40 -15.25 9.20
CA VAL A 591 -26.12 -13.86 8.81
C VAL A 591 -27.24 -12.95 9.33
N PRO A 592 -26.93 -11.86 10.06
CA PRO A 592 -27.93 -10.90 10.52
C PRO A 592 -28.69 -10.26 9.35
N ALA A 593 -29.97 -9.91 9.56
CA ALA A 593 -30.82 -9.35 8.51
C ALA A 593 -30.26 -8.04 7.92
N GLU A 594 -29.69 -7.17 8.75
CA GLU A 594 -29.02 -5.95 8.29
C GLU A 594 -27.86 -6.26 7.33
N CYS A 595 -27.10 -7.32 7.62
CA CYS A 595 -26.01 -7.76 6.77
C CYS A 595 -26.50 -8.37 5.46
N SER A 596 -27.63 -9.08 5.46
CA SER A 596 -28.29 -9.51 4.22
C SER A 596 -28.65 -8.29 3.35
N SER A 597 -29.24 -7.24 3.93
CA SER A 597 -29.52 -6.00 3.20
C SER A 597 -28.26 -5.28 2.69
N CYS A 598 -27.16 -5.30 3.45
CA CYS A 598 -25.88 -4.80 2.99
C CYS A 598 -25.36 -5.58 1.77
N PHE A 599 -25.48 -6.90 1.79
CA PHE A 599 -25.07 -7.73 0.65
C PHE A 599 -25.97 -7.54 -0.57
N GLU A 600 -27.28 -7.39 -0.40
CA GLU A 600 -28.19 -7.04 -1.50
C GLU A 600 -27.84 -5.70 -2.15
N ARG A 601 -27.33 -4.75 -1.37
CA ARG A 601 -27.02 -3.40 -1.82
C ARG A 601 -25.65 -3.28 -2.49
N TYR A 602 -24.62 -3.89 -1.91
CA TYR A 602 -23.25 -3.68 -2.32
C TYR A 602 -22.68 -4.82 -3.18
N CYS A 603 -23.23 -6.03 -3.09
CA CYS A 603 -22.69 -7.15 -3.84
C CYS A 603 -23.07 -7.07 -5.31
N TRP A 604 -22.07 -7.18 -6.18
CA TRP A 604 -22.36 -7.43 -7.58
C TRP A 604 -23.03 -8.80 -7.71
N ASN A 605 -24.19 -8.82 -8.36
CA ASN A 605 -25.08 -9.97 -8.43
C ASN A 605 -24.92 -10.81 -9.72
N GLY A 606 -23.88 -10.55 -10.50
CA GLY A 606 -23.65 -11.23 -11.79
C GLY A 606 -24.32 -10.57 -12.99
N THR A 607 -25.00 -9.44 -12.82
CA THR A 607 -25.59 -8.70 -13.96
C THR A 607 -24.51 -8.25 -14.92
N THR A 608 -24.70 -8.52 -16.22
CA THR A 608 -23.85 -8.05 -17.32
C THR A 608 -24.65 -7.18 -18.28
N VAL A 609 -23.99 -6.25 -18.97
CA VAL A 609 -24.58 -5.51 -20.10
C VAL A 609 -23.94 -5.95 -21.41
N GLY A 610 -24.62 -5.75 -22.53
CA GLY A 610 -24.04 -6.06 -23.84
C GLY A 610 -22.86 -5.15 -24.15
N SER A 611 -21.92 -5.63 -24.97
CA SER A 611 -20.71 -4.89 -25.38
C SER A 611 -20.97 -3.53 -26.06
N ASN A 612 -22.20 -3.31 -26.53
CA ASN A 612 -22.65 -2.06 -27.17
C ASN A 612 -23.47 -1.16 -26.23
N ALA A 613 -23.60 -1.52 -24.94
CA ALA A 613 -24.23 -0.66 -23.97
C ALA A 613 -23.38 0.60 -23.82
N GLY A 614 -23.91 1.75 -24.28
CA GLY A 614 -23.25 3.03 -24.10
C GLY A 614 -22.87 3.24 -22.64
N ILE A 615 -21.66 3.72 -22.38
CA ILE A 615 -21.16 4.02 -21.03
C ILE A 615 -22.18 4.92 -20.33
N VAL A 616 -22.88 4.36 -19.35
CA VAL A 616 -23.91 5.10 -18.63
C VAL A 616 -23.24 5.91 -17.53
N SER A 617 -22.87 7.16 -17.81
CA SER A 617 -22.89 8.21 -16.79
C SER A 617 -23.05 9.61 -17.40
N GLY A 618 -24.19 10.25 -17.11
CA GLY A 618 -24.36 11.70 -17.24
C GLY A 618 -24.53 12.24 -18.66
N ALA A 619 -25.78 12.36 -19.13
CA ALA A 619 -26.18 13.15 -20.30
C ALA A 619 -25.39 12.91 -21.61
N GLY A 620 -25.79 11.91 -22.40
CA GLY A 620 -25.60 11.97 -23.87
C GLY A 620 -24.58 11.04 -24.52
N GLY A 621 -24.13 9.96 -23.87
CA GLY A 621 -23.19 9.03 -24.49
C GLY A 621 -21.76 9.57 -24.60
N GLU A 622 -21.44 10.58 -23.79
CA GLU A 622 -20.08 11.05 -23.57
C GLU A 622 -19.36 10.20 -22.50
N GLU A 623 -18.04 10.28 -22.52
CA GLU A 623 -17.09 9.51 -21.72
C GLU A 623 -17.28 9.66 -20.19
N TYR A 624 -16.93 8.62 -19.40
CA TYR A 624 -17.14 8.58 -17.94
C TYR A 624 -16.50 9.76 -17.20
N GLN A 625 -17.34 10.71 -16.79
CA GLN A 625 -17.00 11.87 -15.95
C GLN A 625 -18.04 12.06 -14.83
N PRO A 626 -17.87 11.38 -13.69
CA PRO A 626 -18.79 11.53 -12.55
C PRO A 626 -18.69 12.93 -11.91
N ALA A 627 -19.82 13.42 -11.38
CA ALA A 627 -19.88 14.63 -10.56
C ALA A 627 -19.48 14.35 -9.10
N PHE A 628 -19.11 15.40 -8.35
CA PHE A 628 -18.85 15.30 -6.91
C PHE A 628 -20.08 14.81 -6.13
N LYS A 629 -19.86 13.89 -5.19
CA LYS A 629 -20.92 13.33 -4.35
C LYS A 629 -21.23 14.18 -3.12
N ILE A 630 -20.27 14.98 -2.66
CA ILE A 630 -20.35 15.80 -1.45
C ILE A 630 -19.92 17.23 -1.78
N GLY A 631 -20.72 18.21 -1.36
CA GLY A 631 -20.29 19.61 -1.32
C GLY A 631 -20.04 20.28 -2.68
N GLY A 632 -20.80 19.92 -3.73
CA GLY A 632 -20.68 20.50 -5.06
C GLY A 632 -20.86 22.02 -5.10
N GLY A 633 -19.74 22.74 -5.10
CA GLY A 633 -19.63 24.09 -5.64
C GLY A 633 -18.69 24.05 -6.84
N ASP A 634 -19.10 24.63 -7.96
CA ASP A 634 -18.36 24.71 -9.23
C ASP A 634 -16.88 25.09 -9.06
N VAL A 635 -16.00 24.10 -8.91
CA VAL A 635 -14.59 24.29 -9.23
C VAL A 635 -14.47 23.99 -10.72
N SER A 636 -14.50 25.07 -11.49
CA SER A 636 -14.22 25.12 -12.93
C SER A 636 -13.19 24.04 -13.32
N THR A 637 -13.65 23.07 -14.10
CA THR A 637 -12.90 21.94 -14.69
C THR A 637 -11.76 22.35 -15.64
N LYS A 638 -11.38 23.62 -15.68
CA LYS A 638 -10.39 24.16 -16.63
C LYS A 638 -8.92 23.89 -16.28
N SER A 639 -8.61 23.36 -15.10
CA SER A 639 -7.20 23.13 -14.70
C SER A 639 -6.79 21.66 -14.56
N ALA A 640 -7.71 20.69 -14.65
CA ALA A 640 -7.37 19.26 -14.58
C ALA A 640 -6.98 18.65 -15.95
N ALA A 641 -7.22 19.36 -17.06
CA ALA A 641 -6.92 18.89 -18.42
C ALA A 641 -5.75 19.65 -19.11
N ALA A 642 -5.18 20.67 -18.49
CA ALA A 642 -4.09 21.47 -19.06
C ALA A 642 -2.70 20.85 -18.78
N GLY A 643 -2.51 19.64 -19.29
CA GLY A 643 -1.22 18.95 -19.33
C GLY A 643 -1.14 17.90 -20.44
N GLY A 644 -2.16 17.83 -21.31
CA GLY A 644 -2.15 17.01 -22.51
C GLY A 644 -1.15 17.53 -23.53
N PHE A 645 0.14 17.29 -23.32
CA PHE A 645 1.00 17.00 -24.46
C PHE A 645 0.47 15.71 -25.05
N GLY A 646 -0.05 15.80 -26.28
CA GLY A 646 -0.52 14.66 -27.04
C GLY A 646 0.62 13.68 -27.31
N VAL A 647 0.89 12.80 -26.34
CA VAL A 647 1.49 11.50 -26.63
C VAL A 647 0.32 10.65 -27.06
N GLY A 648 0.19 10.49 -28.38
CA GLY A 648 -0.96 9.89 -29.02
C GLY A 648 -1.30 8.51 -28.46
N ARG A 649 -2.53 8.09 -28.78
CA ARG A 649 -3.17 6.76 -28.63
C ARG A 649 -2.28 5.50 -28.79
N SER A 650 -1.01 5.64 -29.14
CA SER A 650 -0.09 4.60 -29.57
C SER A 650 0.36 3.67 -28.44
N VAL A 651 0.68 4.14 -27.24
CA VAL A 651 1.42 3.29 -26.27
C VAL A 651 0.52 2.35 -25.47
N TRP A 652 -0.65 2.82 -25.00
CA TRP A 652 -1.60 1.98 -24.26
C TRP A 652 -2.49 1.12 -25.16
N ALA A 653 -2.86 1.61 -26.36
CA ALA A 653 -3.60 0.80 -27.33
C ALA A 653 -2.74 -0.32 -27.95
N LEU A 654 -1.41 -0.18 -27.98
CA LEU A 654 -0.50 -1.26 -28.39
C LEU A 654 -0.44 -2.40 -27.36
N LEU A 655 -0.57 -2.11 -26.06
CA LEU A 655 -0.56 -3.14 -25.02
C LEU A 655 -1.94 -3.83 -24.89
N VAL A 656 -3.03 -3.08 -24.93
CA VAL A 656 -4.40 -3.66 -24.86
C VAL A 656 -4.81 -4.33 -26.18
N GLY A 657 -4.37 -3.80 -27.32
CA GLY A 657 -4.70 -4.35 -28.64
C GLY A 657 -3.99 -5.67 -28.98
N LEU A 658 -2.82 -5.94 -28.40
CA LEU A 658 -2.10 -7.20 -28.61
C LEU A 658 -2.66 -8.37 -27.78
N VAL A 659 -3.24 -8.10 -26.62
CA VAL A 659 -3.86 -9.14 -25.77
C VAL A 659 -5.13 -9.71 -26.41
N VAL A 660 -5.91 -8.89 -27.12
CA VAL A 660 -7.13 -9.35 -27.81
C VAL A 660 -6.81 -10.20 -29.05
N ALA A 661 -5.66 -9.97 -29.71
CA ALA A 661 -5.28 -10.72 -30.92
C ALA A 661 -4.78 -12.15 -30.63
N VAL A 662 -4.32 -12.45 -29.41
CA VAL A 662 -3.77 -13.77 -29.04
C VAL A 662 -4.83 -14.73 -28.48
N VAL A 663 -6.06 -14.27 -28.24
CA VAL A 663 -7.18 -15.14 -27.81
C VAL A 663 -7.93 -15.77 -29.01
N VAL A 664 -7.55 -15.46 -30.26
CA VAL A 664 -8.24 -15.95 -31.48
C VAL A 664 -7.34 -16.74 -32.45
N LEU A 665 -6.12 -17.14 -32.05
CA LEU A 665 -5.30 -18.14 -32.74
C LEU A 665 -4.67 -19.08 -31.71
#